data_AF-A0A933ZPN1-F1
#
_entry.id   AF-A0A933ZPN1-F1
#
_cell.length_a   1.000
_cell.length_b   1.000
_cell.length_c   1.000
_cell.angle_alpha   90.00
_cell.angle_beta   90.00
_cell.angle_gamma   90.00
#
_symmetry.space_group_name_H-M   'P 1'
#
loop_
_entity.id
_entity.type
_entity.pdbx_description
1 polymer ?
#
loop_
_entity_poly.entity_id
_entity_poly.type
_entity_poly.pdbx_seq_one_letter_code
_entity_poly.pdbx_strand_id
1 'polypeptide(L)'
;MKKLDLLGSGWTLAAATASVLIVVPSVIGGCGSSGGPTEVVIAGGSGGAAGGDGGKLDGGGTAGVSGKGGTGGAAGKEAGADVGGDAPTEADAKSGCSKDADCSSTTDTPWCQIATGKCVPCEENNTQHACLNGKSCCAGLCFDTATDPAHCGGCNKPCALANADSSCSAGSCVITGCKAGFDDCDLKAGNGCETPQVDGGAGCACQPGASEACYTGAPGTENVGPCKGGTRTCNADGTTWGPCVGEVIPQPDTCLDDVDNDCSGVVNDGVASGAPGCVCLPNSSAPCYEGPPGTDGVGVCHGGTQTCVASGLGYDLCQGQVLPGFEICANSTDDNCNGTTDENPDQDGDGWGVCDGDCCDVAGPICASPTLVNPGAFEVGGNSVDDDCDGTIDNVLLPCDTGLASNSANGLDYAKAIDLCQTTTETPPLAQKKWGVISAAFSRADGTGAPNALSRSIRSGFGNAIIPKAGARLAVLSTGRAADTNDTNPAFAAFQGGQDMATSSGVPADWLASNGGVIPNAPGCPAPQGGNVAHDPIMLRIRIRVPTNAKSFSVMPYFFSSEYPEWVCSPYNDFFVALLTSNFNGSPPNPADKNLAFYDPPPAGPPYYPVGVNLAFGNTGLFRQCLNGATGCGSGSVAGTCNTCQGITDLMGTGFETLNPPPQFGGDPGYCGTSNRLGGGTGWLTTNGNVTPGETIEIRFATWDTGDQWYDSLVLLDNWLWSLNASQPGTGG
;
A
#
# COMPACT_ATOMS: atom_id res chain seq x y z
N MET A 1 -28.29 0.24 69.50
CA MET A 1 -27.88 0.26 70.93
C MET A 1 -27.60 -1.16 71.38
N LYS A 2 -26.63 -1.37 72.29
CA LYS A 2 -26.05 -2.68 72.72
C LYS A 2 -25.29 -3.39 71.57
N LYS A 3 -24.16 -4.07 71.77
CA LYS A 3 -23.04 -4.00 72.76
C LYS A 3 -21.82 -4.59 72.01
N LEU A 4 -20.58 -4.07 72.15
CA LEU A 4 -19.57 -4.47 73.17
C LEU A 4 -19.38 -6.01 73.26
N ASP A 5 -18.16 -6.58 73.22
CA ASP A 5 -16.88 -6.09 73.79
C ASP A 5 -15.62 -6.79 73.19
N LEU A 6 -14.47 -6.06 73.13
CA LEU A 6 -13.05 -6.49 73.36
C LEU A 6 -12.46 -7.67 72.52
N LEU A 7 -11.14 -7.95 72.40
CA LEU A 7 -9.84 -7.22 72.44
C LEU A 7 -8.77 -8.16 71.80
N GLY A 8 -7.68 -7.64 71.21
CA GLY A 8 -6.56 -8.49 70.77
C GLY A 8 -5.44 -7.76 70.02
N SER A 9 -4.28 -7.56 70.64
CA SER A 9 -3.17 -6.74 70.13
C SER A 9 -1.99 -7.55 69.57
N GLY A 10 -1.42 -7.12 68.44
CA GLY A 10 -0.12 -7.58 67.94
C GLY A 10 0.45 -6.64 66.87
N TRP A 11 1.68 -6.15 67.08
CA TRP A 11 2.47 -5.39 66.09
C TRP A 11 3.36 -6.41 65.33
N THR A 12 3.95 -6.17 64.15
CA THR A 12 4.60 -4.95 63.62
C THR A 12 4.53 -4.87 62.10
N LEU A 13 4.52 -3.65 61.53
CA LEU A 13 4.82 -3.42 60.10
C LEU A 13 6.18 -2.70 59.98
N ALA A 14 7.07 -3.21 59.13
CA ALA A 14 8.36 -2.59 58.83
C ALA A 14 8.30 -1.91 57.45
N ALA A 15 8.79 -0.68 57.34
CA ALA A 15 8.76 0.08 56.10
C ALA A 15 9.92 -0.28 55.17
N ALA A 16 9.64 -0.38 53.87
CA ALA A 16 10.64 -0.40 52.80
C ALA A 16 10.39 0.78 51.87
N THR A 17 11.37 1.67 51.73
CA THR A 17 11.26 2.90 50.93
C THR A 17 11.70 2.67 49.49
N ALA A 18 10.77 2.76 48.54
CA ALA A 18 11.10 2.79 47.11
C ALA A 18 11.49 4.22 46.69
N SER A 19 12.72 4.42 46.19
CA SER A 19 13.19 5.71 45.69
C SER A 19 12.91 5.84 44.19
N VAL A 20 11.96 6.69 43.81
CA VAL A 20 11.68 7.01 42.39
C VAL A 20 12.69 8.04 41.89
N LEU A 21 13.45 7.68 40.85
CA LEU A 21 14.42 8.57 40.22
C LEU A 21 13.75 9.42 39.13
N ILE A 22 13.28 10.62 39.49
CA ILE A 22 12.73 11.58 38.52
C ILE A 22 13.89 12.30 37.82
N VAL A 23 13.99 12.16 36.50
CA VAL A 23 14.90 12.94 35.66
C VAL A 23 14.09 14.02 34.94
N VAL A 24 14.45 15.29 35.16
CA VAL A 24 13.86 16.45 34.49
C VAL A 24 14.98 17.26 33.81
N PRO A 25 14.84 17.61 32.53
CA PRO A 25 15.47 18.79 31.95
C PRO A 25 14.42 19.88 31.64
N SER A 26 14.71 21.13 31.95
CA SER A 26 13.78 22.25 31.83
C SER A 26 14.39 23.39 31.01
N VAL A 27 13.73 23.80 29.92
CA VAL A 27 13.67 25.14 29.24
C VAL A 27 14.94 26.04 29.14
N ILE A 28 15.12 26.96 28.17
CA ILE A 28 14.25 28.05 27.68
C ILE A 28 14.69 28.50 26.27
N GLY A 29 13.73 28.92 25.42
CA GLY A 29 13.91 29.97 24.41
C GLY A 29 13.96 29.51 22.94
N GLY A 30 13.31 30.19 21.98
CA GLY A 30 12.43 31.37 22.08
C GLY A 30 11.78 31.71 20.73
N CYS A 31 10.76 32.58 20.72
CA CYS A 31 9.94 32.88 19.52
C CYS A 31 10.62 33.85 18.52
N GLY A 32 10.27 33.72 17.23
CA GLY A 32 10.59 34.69 16.17
C GLY A 32 10.01 34.25 14.81
N SER A 33 9.41 35.16 14.04
CA SER A 33 8.61 34.83 12.84
C SER A 33 9.09 35.54 11.56
N SER A 34 8.69 34.99 10.41
CA SER A 34 8.59 35.61 9.07
C SER A 34 9.87 35.88 8.26
N GLY A 35 9.74 35.80 6.93
CA GLY A 35 10.66 36.40 5.93
C GLY A 35 11.44 35.43 5.03
N GLY A 36 11.03 35.32 3.76
CA GLY A 36 11.92 35.03 2.62
C GLY A 36 12.13 36.31 1.78
N PRO A 37 12.57 36.25 0.49
CA PRO A 37 12.87 35.07 -0.34
C PRO A 37 14.26 35.20 -1.04
N THR A 38 14.37 34.72 -2.31
CA THR A 38 15.49 34.78 -3.28
C THR A 38 16.78 34.01 -2.96
N GLU A 39 17.56 33.48 -3.92
CA GLU A 39 17.25 32.78 -5.20
C GLU A 39 18.58 32.19 -5.75
N VAL A 40 18.49 31.23 -6.71
CA VAL A 40 19.33 31.06 -7.94
C VAL A 40 19.52 29.57 -8.33
N VAL A 41 18.89 29.21 -9.47
CA VAL A 41 19.36 28.43 -10.66
C VAL A 41 20.53 27.43 -10.45
N ILE A 42 20.54 26.18 -10.95
CA ILE A 42 20.28 25.66 -12.33
C ILE A 42 19.74 24.20 -12.21
N ALA A 43 18.57 23.80 -12.74
CA ALA A 43 18.23 23.35 -14.12
C ALA A 43 19.23 22.33 -14.74
N GLY A 44 18.86 21.34 -15.57
CA GLY A 44 17.58 20.81 -16.10
C GLY A 44 17.85 19.40 -16.69
N GLY A 45 16.99 18.69 -17.43
CA GLY A 45 15.67 18.96 -18.00
C GLY A 45 15.14 17.71 -18.74
N SER A 46 14.01 17.78 -19.46
CA SER A 46 13.29 16.61 -20.00
C SER A 46 13.22 16.53 -21.54
N GLY A 47 13.20 15.29 -22.07
CA GLY A 47 13.12 14.92 -23.50
C GLY A 47 14.00 13.69 -23.78
N GLY A 48 13.85 12.88 -24.83
CA GLY A 48 12.87 12.80 -25.93
C GLY A 48 13.11 11.49 -26.71
N ALA A 49 12.13 10.98 -27.48
CA ALA A 49 12.13 9.60 -27.98
C ALA A 49 12.98 9.33 -29.25
N ALA A 50 13.51 8.09 -29.39
CA ALA A 50 13.92 7.48 -30.67
C ALA A 50 14.10 5.94 -30.56
N GLY A 51 13.83 5.21 -31.67
CA GLY A 51 13.85 3.75 -31.79
C GLY A 51 12.43 3.18 -31.79
N GLY A 52 11.89 2.53 -32.82
CA GLY A 52 12.51 1.61 -33.79
C GLY A 52 11.90 0.22 -33.51
N ASP A 53 11.28 -0.51 -34.44
CA ASP A 53 11.38 -0.50 -35.91
C ASP A 53 10.09 -1.09 -36.54
N GLY A 54 10.02 -1.22 -37.88
CA GLY A 54 9.15 -2.21 -38.53
C GLY A 54 7.82 -1.74 -39.14
N GLY A 55 7.85 -0.82 -40.11
CA GLY A 55 6.72 -0.58 -41.00
C GLY A 55 6.68 -1.53 -42.21
N LYS A 56 5.49 -1.93 -42.68
CA LYS A 56 5.31 -2.45 -44.04
C LYS A 56 3.95 -2.05 -44.63
N LEU A 57 3.98 -1.53 -45.86
CA LEU A 57 2.81 -1.13 -46.66
C LEU A 57 2.85 -1.83 -48.01
N ASP A 58 1.66 -2.15 -48.53
CA ASP A 58 1.37 -2.46 -49.94
C ASP A 58 -0.05 -1.88 -50.21
N GLY A 59 -0.34 -1.12 -51.28
CA GLY A 59 0.53 -0.56 -52.32
C GLY A 59 -0.25 0.26 -53.37
N GLY A 60 0.46 0.90 -54.31
CA GLY A 60 -0.08 1.74 -55.41
C GLY A 60 -0.35 3.20 -55.02
N GLY A 61 -0.04 4.25 -55.81
CA GLY A 61 0.44 4.34 -57.20
C GLY A 61 -0.51 5.23 -58.03
N THR A 62 -0.10 6.07 -58.99
CA THR A 62 1.19 6.51 -59.60
C THR A 62 0.94 7.91 -60.23
N ALA A 63 1.84 8.75 -60.78
CA ALA A 63 3.30 8.98 -60.88
C ALA A 63 3.47 10.43 -61.46
N GLY A 64 4.64 11.09 -61.58
CA GLY A 64 6.04 10.79 -61.26
C GLY A 64 7.00 11.61 -62.17
N VAL A 65 8.32 11.32 -62.13
CA VAL A 65 9.39 11.78 -63.06
C VAL A 65 9.74 13.30 -62.97
N SER A 66 10.98 13.80 -62.78
CA SER A 66 12.35 13.30 -62.50
C SER A 66 13.22 14.49 -61.99
N GLY A 67 14.49 14.39 -61.55
CA GLY A 67 15.39 13.23 -61.34
C GLY A 67 16.88 13.56 -61.66
N LYS A 68 17.78 13.39 -60.67
CA LYS A 68 19.24 13.76 -60.63
C LYS A 68 19.53 15.28 -60.50
N GLY A 69 20.65 15.74 -59.93
CA GLY A 69 21.80 15.09 -59.27
C GLY A 69 23.11 15.87 -59.53
N GLY A 70 23.84 16.33 -58.50
CA GLY A 70 24.81 17.46 -58.64
C GLY A 70 26.29 17.22 -58.28
N THR A 71 27.08 18.30 -58.35
CA THR A 71 28.51 18.50 -57.97
C THR A 71 28.78 20.02 -57.78
N GLY A 72 29.90 20.52 -57.22
CA GLY A 72 31.11 19.86 -56.71
C GLY A 72 31.90 20.66 -55.65
N GLY A 73 32.50 21.83 -55.96
CA GLY A 73 33.21 22.64 -54.97
C GLY A 73 34.28 23.68 -55.43
N ALA A 74 34.93 24.29 -54.42
CA ALA A 74 36.22 25.02 -54.39
C ALA A 74 36.31 26.57 -54.63
N ALA A 75 37.27 27.16 -53.88
CA ALA A 75 37.81 28.54 -53.72
C ALA A 75 37.88 29.53 -54.93
N GLY A 76 38.18 30.84 -54.80
CA GLY A 76 38.45 31.71 -53.62
C GLY A 76 39.84 32.44 -53.62
N LYS A 77 39.89 33.79 -53.75
CA LYS A 77 40.99 34.70 -53.30
C LYS A 77 40.70 36.22 -53.50
N GLU A 78 41.69 37.09 -53.27
CA GLU A 78 41.56 38.51 -52.84
C GLU A 78 42.22 39.57 -53.77
N ALA A 79 41.71 40.81 -53.70
CA ALA A 79 42.38 42.14 -53.63
C ALA A 79 43.56 42.60 -54.53
N GLY A 80 43.41 43.86 -55.01
CA GLY A 80 44.49 44.85 -55.27
C GLY A 80 45.11 44.89 -56.69
N ALA A 81 45.80 45.95 -57.12
CA ALA A 81 45.78 47.38 -56.74
C ALA A 81 46.69 48.19 -57.71
N ASP A 82 46.46 49.51 -57.78
CA ASP A 82 47.38 50.59 -58.20
C ASP A 82 47.87 50.75 -59.66
N VAL A 83 48.39 51.96 -59.89
CA VAL A 83 48.64 52.63 -61.17
C VAL A 83 50.10 53.02 -61.34
N GLY A 84 50.56 53.10 -62.59
CA GLY A 84 51.85 53.68 -62.96
C GLY A 84 51.89 54.02 -64.43
N GLY A 85 52.07 55.29 -64.76
CA GLY A 85 52.29 55.79 -66.12
C GLY A 85 53.53 56.68 -66.14
N ASP A 86 54.11 56.87 -67.34
CA ASP A 86 55.23 57.77 -67.54
C ASP A 86 55.11 58.50 -68.89
N ALA A 87 55.72 59.69 -69.00
CA ALA A 87 55.42 60.66 -70.05
C ALA A 87 56.38 60.62 -71.27
N PRO A 88 55.92 61.03 -72.47
CA PRO A 88 56.73 60.99 -73.71
C PRO A 88 57.41 62.33 -74.05
N THR A 89 58.27 62.31 -75.08
CA THR A 89 58.80 63.52 -75.74
C THR A 89 58.66 63.46 -77.27
N GLU A 90 58.01 64.47 -77.83
CA GLU A 90 58.12 65.02 -79.21
C GLU A 90 57.89 64.10 -80.45
N ALA A 91 56.67 64.15 -81.01
CA ALA A 91 56.38 64.08 -82.45
C ALA A 91 54.94 64.59 -82.75
N ASP A 92 54.73 65.31 -83.87
CA ASP A 92 53.56 66.19 -84.10
C ASP A 92 52.15 65.56 -84.28
N ALA A 93 51.14 66.40 -84.04
CA ALA A 93 49.69 66.13 -84.08
C ALA A 93 49.06 66.24 -85.51
N LYS A 94 47.78 65.94 -85.81
CA LYS A 94 46.54 66.03 -85.01
C LYS A 94 45.44 65.05 -85.46
N SER A 95 44.83 64.34 -84.50
CA SER A 95 43.38 64.04 -84.52
C SER A 95 42.79 63.90 -83.10
N GLY A 96 43.46 64.47 -82.09
CA GLY A 96 42.90 64.56 -80.74
C GLY A 96 41.89 65.71 -80.66
N CYS A 97 40.81 65.51 -79.91
CA CYS A 97 39.95 66.61 -79.50
C CYS A 97 40.75 67.60 -78.63
N SER A 98 40.41 68.88 -78.70
CA SER A 98 41.09 69.97 -78.00
C SER A 98 40.18 70.70 -77.00
N LYS A 99 38.87 70.41 -77.07
CA LYS A 99 37.76 70.98 -76.32
C LYS A 99 36.52 70.11 -76.55
N ASP A 100 35.55 70.18 -75.64
CA ASP A 100 34.32 69.36 -75.69
C ASP A 100 33.51 69.53 -76.99
N ALA A 101 33.51 70.74 -77.57
CA ALA A 101 32.86 71.02 -78.84
C ALA A 101 33.40 70.20 -80.03
N ASP A 102 34.59 69.59 -79.93
CA ASP A 102 35.14 68.69 -80.95
C ASP A 102 34.52 67.27 -80.87
N CYS A 103 33.77 66.96 -79.81
CA CYS A 103 33.17 65.66 -79.50
C CYS A 103 31.64 65.60 -79.72
N SER A 104 31.08 66.53 -80.50
CA SER A 104 29.63 66.76 -80.63
C SER A 104 28.80 65.67 -81.33
N SER A 105 29.35 64.47 -81.56
CA SER A 105 28.66 63.35 -82.21
C SER A 105 27.96 62.40 -81.22
N THR A 106 28.16 62.57 -79.92
CA THR A 106 27.50 61.80 -78.86
C THR A 106 26.47 62.67 -78.14
N THR A 107 25.17 62.36 -78.28
CA THR A 107 24.07 63.33 -78.05
C THR A 107 23.83 63.73 -76.59
N ASP A 108 24.06 62.83 -75.63
CA ASP A 108 24.14 63.17 -74.19
C ASP A 108 25.60 63.23 -73.68
N THR A 109 26.53 62.77 -74.54
CA THR A 109 27.95 62.38 -74.38
C THR A 109 29.18 63.32 -74.48
N PRO A 110 29.10 64.63 -74.81
CA PRO A 110 30.09 65.23 -75.71
C PRO A 110 31.34 65.86 -75.04
N TRP A 111 32.05 65.14 -74.17
CA TRP A 111 33.25 65.69 -73.48
C TRP A 111 34.57 65.22 -74.08
N CYS A 112 35.55 66.11 -74.06
CA CYS A 112 36.92 65.87 -74.49
C CYS A 112 37.85 65.80 -73.28
N GLN A 113 38.45 64.64 -73.04
CA GLN A 113 39.51 64.51 -72.05
C GLN A 113 40.81 65.13 -72.62
N ILE A 114 40.97 66.45 -72.46
CA ILE A 114 42.06 67.26 -73.06
C ILE A 114 43.46 66.67 -72.81
N ALA A 115 43.67 66.03 -71.65
CA ALA A 115 44.95 65.38 -71.30
C ALA A 115 45.31 64.17 -72.19
N THR A 116 44.32 63.50 -72.80
CA THR A 116 44.52 62.33 -73.69
C THR A 116 44.07 62.60 -75.14
N GLY A 117 43.38 63.72 -75.38
CA GLY A 117 42.84 64.11 -76.67
C GLY A 117 41.70 63.23 -77.17
N LYS A 118 41.00 62.50 -76.28
CA LYS A 118 39.91 61.58 -76.65
C LYS A 118 38.56 62.04 -76.11
N CYS A 119 37.51 61.80 -76.92
CA CYS A 119 36.13 61.92 -76.46
C CYS A 119 35.78 60.76 -75.53
N VAL A 120 35.11 61.03 -74.41
CA VAL A 120 34.80 60.04 -73.36
C VAL A 120 33.31 60.05 -72.99
N PRO A 121 32.73 58.90 -72.57
CA PRO A 121 31.36 58.85 -72.06
C PRO A 121 31.25 59.54 -70.69
N CYS A 122 30.04 59.55 -70.09
CA CYS A 122 29.86 60.14 -68.77
C CYS A 122 30.58 59.33 -67.69
N GLU A 123 31.01 60.01 -66.62
CA GLU A 123 31.67 59.39 -65.47
C GLU A 123 30.90 59.74 -64.19
N GLU A 124 30.61 58.72 -63.37
CA GLU A 124 29.87 58.90 -62.12
C GLU A 124 30.64 59.79 -61.14
N ASN A 125 29.97 60.81 -60.60
CA ASN A 125 30.52 61.82 -59.68
C ASN A 125 31.60 62.76 -60.27
N ASN A 126 31.93 62.67 -61.56
CA ASN A 126 32.78 63.66 -62.23
C ASN A 126 31.93 64.79 -62.84
N THR A 127 31.93 65.96 -62.20
CA THR A 127 31.15 67.13 -62.67
C THR A 127 31.61 67.70 -64.02
N GLN A 128 32.79 67.33 -64.53
CA GLN A 128 33.27 67.74 -65.85
C GLN A 128 32.82 66.79 -66.97
N HIS A 129 32.53 65.53 -66.65
CA HIS A 129 31.97 64.52 -67.56
C HIS A 129 30.54 64.13 -67.15
N ALA A 130 29.77 65.09 -66.64
CA ALA A 130 28.41 64.88 -66.14
C ALA A 130 27.37 65.03 -67.26
N CYS A 131 26.43 64.08 -67.31
CA CYS A 131 25.35 64.00 -68.30
C CYS A 131 24.64 65.33 -68.56
N LEU A 132 24.41 65.61 -69.85
CA LEU A 132 23.63 66.79 -70.26
C LEU A 132 22.16 66.69 -69.83
N ASN A 133 21.52 67.86 -69.74
CA ASN A 133 20.10 68.03 -69.41
C ASN A 133 19.69 67.52 -68.01
N GLY A 134 20.62 67.41 -67.07
CA GLY A 134 20.33 67.08 -65.67
C GLY A 134 20.05 65.61 -65.38
N LYS A 135 20.27 64.73 -66.37
CA LYS A 135 20.27 63.26 -66.18
C LYS A 135 21.38 62.84 -65.22
N SER A 136 21.21 61.70 -64.56
CA SER A 136 22.29 61.04 -63.82
C SER A 136 23.07 60.11 -64.75
N CYS A 137 24.40 60.05 -64.56
CA CYS A 137 25.20 58.99 -65.17
C CYS A 137 25.02 57.70 -64.36
N CYS A 138 24.71 56.60 -65.03
CA CYS A 138 24.66 55.25 -64.48
C CYS A 138 25.45 54.32 -65.42
N ALA A 139 26.57 53.77 -64.95
CA ALA A 139 27.46 52.88 -65.70
C ALA A 139 27.87 53.40 -67.09
N GLY A 140 28.09 54.72 -67.22
CA GLY A 140 28.51 55.36 -68.48
C GLY A 140 27.38 55.74 -69.45
N LEU A 141 26.12 55.55 -69.06
CA LEU A 141 24.93 55.98 -69.80
C LEU A 141 24.08 56.98 -68.97
N CYS A 142 23.32 57.84 -69.64
CA CYS A 142 22.60 58.94 -69.01
C CYS A 142 21.09 58.65 -68.88
N PHE A 143 20.60 58.50 -67.65
CA PHE A 143 19.18 58.24 -67.34
C PHE A 143 18.58 59.37 -66.49
N ASP A 144 17.29 59.66 -66.69
CA ASP A 144 16.58 60.64 -65.84
C ASP A 144 16.08 59.96 -64.56
N THR A 145 16.88 60.02 -63.50
CA THR A 145 16.54 59.46 -62.19
C THR A 145 15.35 60.16 -61.51
N ALA A 146 14.79 61.23 -62.07
CA ALA A 146 13.58 61.88 -61.58
C ALA A 146 12.28 61.32 -62.20
N THR A 147 12.34 60.65 -63.36
CA THR A 147 11.16 60.15 -64.09
C THR A 147 11.26 58.71 -64.58
N ASP A 148 12.46 58.12 -64.68
CA ASP A 148 12.67 56.74 -65.12
C ASP A 148 12.26 55.73 -64.02
N PRO A 149 11.25 54.86 -64.25
CA PRO A 149 10.82 53.87 -63.27
C PRO A 149 11.87 52.79 -62.95
N ALA A 150 12.92 52.62 -63.75
CA ALA A 150 14.02 51.67 -63.48
C ALA A 150 15.17 52.29 -62.67
N HIS A 151 15.23 53.63 -62.58
CA HIS A 151 16.33 54.39 -61.96
C HIS A 151 15.79 55.45 -60.96
N CYS A 152 14.67 55.14 -60.29
CA CYS A 152 13.93 56.16 -59.53
C CYS A 152 14.66 56.59 -58.25
N GLY A 153 15.03 57.87 -58.15
CA GLY A 153 15.79 58.39 -57.02
C GLY A 153 17.23 57.84 -56.95
N GLY A 154 17.76 57.34 -58.07
CA GLY A 154 19.13 56.85 -58.20
C GLY A 154 19.26 55.63 -59.09
N CYS A 155 20.47 55.39 -59.58
CA CYS A 155 20.75 54.30 -60.52
C CYS A 155 20.34 52.91 -59.98
N ASN A 156 19.76 52.07 -60.85
CA ASN A 156 19.29 50.71 -60.56
C ASN A 156 18.29 50.59 -59.40
N LYS A 157 17.43 51.61 -59.20
CA LYS A 157 16.30 51.57 -58.27
C LYS A 157 14.97 51.39 -59.04
N PRO A 158 14.54 50.15 -59.31
CA PRO A 158 13.23 49.90 -59.92
C PRO A 158 12.10 50.26 -58.95
N CYS A 159 11.15 51.05 -59.43
CA CYS A 159 10.06 51.56 -58.62
C CYS A 159 8.90 50.56 -58.53
N ALA A 160 8.98 49.65 -57.55
CA ALA A 160 7.99 48.60 -57.31
C ALA A 160 7.44 48.67 -55.88
N LEU A 161 6.18 49.06 -55.72
CA LEU A 161 5.49 49.15 -54.43
C LEU A 161 4.52 47.97 -54.20
N ALA A 162 4.32 47.59 -52.93
CA ALA A 162 3.46 46.48 -52.55
C ALA A 162 1.99 46.76 -52.91
N ASN A 163 1.33 45.78 -53.54
CA ASN A 163 -0.07 45.84 -53.98
C ASN A 163 -0.47 47.07 -54.84
N ALA A 164 0.49 47.83 -55.36
CA ALA A 164 0.25 49.09 -56.06
C ALA A 164 0.90 49.11 -57.45
N ASP A 165 0.30 49.86 -58.37
CA ASP A 165 0.93 50.25 -59.64
C ASP A 165 1.70 51.55 -59.42
N SER A 166 3.03 51.45 -59.42
CA SER A 166 3.96 52.49 -59.00
C SER A 166 4.68 53.16 -60.18
N SER A 167 4.94 54.45 -60.05
CA SER A 167 5.67 55.26 -61.03
C SER A 167 6.72 56.13 -60.35
N CYS A 168 7.71 56.60 -61.10
CA CYS A 168 8.67 57.56 -60.60
C CYS A 168 8.19 59.00 -60.84
N SER A 169 8.20 59.82 -59.79
CA SER A 169 7.93 61.25 -59.90
C SER A 169 8.85 62.05 -59.00
N ALA A 170 9.57 63.02 -59.58
CA ALA A 170 10.59 63.83 -58.90
C ALA A 170 11.65 63.01 -58.12
N GLY A 171 11.93 61.78 -58.57
CA GLY A 171 12.90 60.87 -57.93
C GLY A 171 12.37 60.14 -56.69
N SER A 172 11.06 60.17 -56.45
CA SER A 172 10.38 59.37 -55.44
C SER A 172 9.40 58.39 -56.09
N CYS A 173 9.24 57.22 -55.48
CA CYS A 173 8.18 56.29 -55.87
C CYS A 173 6.83 56.81 -55.38
N VAL A 174 5.87 56.88 -56.30
CA VAL A 174 4.48 57.24 -56.01
C VAL A 174 3.54 56.12 -56.46
N ILE A 175 2.50 55.88 -55.68
CA ILE A 175 1.38 55.03 -56.08
C ILE A 175 0.56 55.81 -57.12
N THR A 176 0.36 55.22 -58.30
CA THR A 176 -0.53 55.75 -59.33
C THR A 176 -1.90 55.10 -59.33
N GLY A 177 -2.02 53.95 -58.66
CA GLY A 177 -3.26 53.31 -58.24
C GLY A 177 -2.97 52.05 -57.43
N CYS A 178 -3.88 51.65 -56.56
CA CYS A 178 -3.84 50.31 -55.96
C CYS A 178 -4.24 49.27 -57.00
N LYS A 179 -3.65 48.07 -56.91
CA LYS A 179 -4.04 46.94 -57.75
C LYS A 179 -5.45 46.49 -57.37
N ALA A 180 -6.21 46.03 -58.35
CA ALA A 180 -7.63 45.74 -58.19
C ALA A 180 -7.89 44.81 -56.99
N GLY A 181 -8.74 45.27 -56.06
CA GLY A 181 -9.02 44.57 -54.81
C GLY A 181 -8.17 44.99 -53.61
N PHE A 182 -7.43 46.10 -53.66
CA PHE A 182 -6.73 46.68 -52.51
C PHE A 182 -7.02 48.18 -52.34
N ASP A 183 -7.08 48.65 -51.09
CA ASP A 183 -7.16 50.05 -50.67
C ASP A 183 -5.92 50.46 -49.86
N ASP A 184 -5.47 51.70 -50.07
CA ASP A 184 -4.48 52.42 -49.24
C ASP A 184 -5.26 53.21 -48.16
N CYS A 185 -5.12 52.80 -46.89
CA CYS A 185 -5.92 53.34 -45.78
C CYS A 185 -5.25 54.53 -45.06
N ASP A 186 -3.96 54.78 -45.27
CA ASP A 186 -3.20 55.80 -44.53
C ASP A 186 -2.49 56.84 -45.43
N LEU A 187 -2.63 56.68 -46.75
CA LEU A 187 -2.10 57.48 -47.84
C LEU A 187 -0.56 57.57 -47.89
N LYS A 188 0.14 56.55 -47.37
CA LYS A 188 1.61 56.48 -47.38
C LYS A 188 2.12 55.46 -48.40
N ALA A 189 2.54 55.99 -49.55
CA ALA A 189 3.19 55.24 -50.64
C ALA A 189 4.45 54.41 -50.26
N GLY A 190 4.95 54.50 -49.02
CA GLY A 190 6.05 53.66 -48.52
C GLY A 190 5.63 52.25 -48.08
N ASN A 191 4.36 52.06 -47.68
CA ASN A 191 3.82 50.77 -47.22
C ASN A 191 3.05 50.02 -48.32
N GLY A 192 2.40 50.74 -49.25
CA GLY A 192 1.79 50.17 -50.44
C GLY A 192 0.29 50.43 -50.48
N CYS A 193 -0.50 49.37 -50.70
CA CYS A 193 -1.92 49.34 -50.39
C CYS A 193 -2.17 48.16 -49.45
N GLU A 194 -2.54 48.46 -48.21
CA GLU A 194 -2.41 47.56 -47.06
C GLU A 194 -3.57 46.57 -46.96
N THR A 195 -4.77 47.00 -47.32
CA THR A 195 -6.02 46.28 -47.03
C THR A 195 -6.64 45.72 -48.31
N PRO A 196 -7.11 44.46 -48.32
CA PRO A 196 -7.90 43.94 -49.42
C PRO A 196 -9.36 44.45 -49.32
N GLN A 197 -9.92 44.93 -50.42
CA GLN A 197 -11.33 45.32 -50.50
C GLN A 197 -12.25 44.11 -50.33
N VAL A 198 -13.29 44.26 -49.51
CA VAL A 198 -14.35 43.26 -49.31
C VAL A 198 -15.68 43.77 -49.84
N ASP A 199 -16.26 43.04 -50.80
CA ASP A 199 -17.61 43.20 -51.35
C ASP A 199 -18.08 44.64 -51.66
N GLY A 200 -17.17 45.47 -52.19
CA GLY A 200 -17.50 46.80 -52.72
C GLY A 200 -17.70 47.90 -51.67
N GLY A 201 -17.36 47.64 -50.41
CA GLY A 201 -17.15 48.67 -49.38
C GLY A 201 -15.66 49.00 -49.21
N ALA A 202 -15.36 50.19 -48.68
CA ALA A 202 -13.98 50.63 -48.43
C ALA A 202 -13.29 49.76 -47.36
N GLY A 203 -12.03 49.39 -47.58
CA GLY A 203 -11.27 48.39 -46.80
C GLY A 203 -10.83 48.78 -45.38
N CYS A 204 -11.19 49.96 -44.88
CA CYS A 204 -10.72 50.48 -43.59
C CYS A 204 -11.83 50.41 -42.51
N ALA A 205 -11.52 49.85 -41.34
CA ALA A 205 -12.52 49.58 -40.29
C ALA A 205 -12.86 50.79 -39.41
N CYS A 206 -11.90 51.72 -39.23
CA CYS A 206 -12.07 52.97 -38.52
C CYS A 206 -11.04 54.00 -39.01
N GLN A 207 -11.27 55.30 -38.76
CA GLN A 207 -10.25 56.31 -39.12
C GLN A 207 -9.06 56.21 -38.16
N PRO A 208 -7.81 56.18 -38.66
CA PRO A 208 -6.61 56.13 -37.81
C PRO A 208 -6.62 57.14 -36.66
N GLY A 209 -6.47 56.65 -35.43
CA GLY A 209 -6.44 57.49 -34.23
C GLY A 209 -7.79 58.09 -33.78
N ALA A 210 -8.91 57.79 -34.46
CA ALA A 210 -10.25 58.12 -33.96
C ALA A 210 -10.49 57.50 -32.57
N SER A 211 -11.33 58.11 -31.73
CA SER A 211 -11.68 57.59 -30.41
C SER A 211 -13.17 57.72 -30.14
N GLU A 212 -13.78 56.71 -29.52
CA GLU A 212 -15.21 56.65 -29.24
C GLU A 212 -15.51 55.99 -27.88
N ALA A 213 -16.71 56.25 -27.35
CA ALA A 213 -17.19 55.64 -26.11
C ALA A 213 -17.50 54.14 -26.30
N CYS A 214 -17.36 53.37 -25.22
CA CYS A 214 -17.59 51.93 -25.23
C CYS A 214 -17.96 51.42 -23.83
N TYR A 215 -18.60 50.25 -23.79
CA TYR A 215 -18.87 49.50 -22.57
C TYR A 215 -18.99 48.02 -22.92
N THR A 216 -18.40 47.13 -22.13
CA THR A 216 -18.43 45.67 -22.36
C THR A 216 -19.23 44.91 -21.30
N GLY A 217 -19.71 45.59 -20.26
CA GLY A 217 -20.57 45.01 -19.22
C GLY A 217 -22.00 44.67 -19.71
N ALA A 218 -22.78 44.03 -18.85
CA ALA A 218 -24.12 43.56 -19.19
C ALA A 218 -25.09 44.73 -19.52
N PRO A 219 -25.96 44.61 -20.55
CA PRO A 219 -26.90 45.67 -20.90
C PRO A 219 -27.78 46.10 -19.73
N GLY A 220 -27.77 47.40 -19.40
CA GLY A 220 -28.50 47.98 -18.28
C GLY A 220 -27.67 48.29 -17.04
N THR A 221 -26.43 47.79 -16.93
CA THR A 221 -25.53 48.04 -15.79
C THR A 221 -24.65 49.30 -15.94
N GLU A 222 -24.61 49.92 -17.13
CA GLU A 222 -23.76 51.08 -17.39
C GLU A 222 -24.26 52.32 -16.63
N ASN A 223 -23.41 52.92 -15.80
CA ASN A 223 -23.75 54.05 -14.90
C ASN A 223 -24.68 53.65 -13.73
N VAL A 224 -24.69 52.37 -13.36
CA VAL A 224 -25.27 51.83 -12.12
C VAL A 224 -24.12 51.44 -11.19
N GLY A 225 -24.26 51.63 -9.87
CA GLY A 225 -23.18 51.40 -8.92
C GLY A 225 -21.87 52.14 -9.28
N PRO A 226 -20.70 51.48 -9.21
CA PRO A 226 -19.42 51.98 -9.72
C PRO A 226 -19.24 51.75 -11.24
N CYS A 227 -20.13 51.02 -11.91
CA CYS A 227 -19.99 50.64 -13.32
C CYS A 227 -20.14 51.84 -14.26
N LYS A 228 -19.33 51.87 -15.33
CA LYS A 228 -19.29 52.97 -16.29
C LYS A 228 -18.63 52.56 -17.61
N GLY A 229 -19.01 53.23 -18.69
CA GLY A 229 -18.31 53.15 -19.97
C GLY A 229 -16.88 53.70 -19.90
N GLY A 230 -16.04 53.21 -20.83
CA GLY A 230 -14.69 53.68 -21.09
C GLY A 230 -14.57 54.35 -22.46
N THR A 231 -13.34 54.43 -22.99
CA THR A 231 -13.06 54.95 -24.34
C THR A 231 -12.11 54.02 -25.07
N ARG A 232 -12.40 53.74 -26.34
CA ARG A 232 -11.54 52.96 -27.25
C ARG A 232 -11.01 53.83 -28.37
N THR A 233 -9.81 53.51 -28.85
CA THR A 233 -9.09 54.27 -29.89
C THR A 233 -8.73 53.35 -31.06
N CYS A 234 -8.91 53.83 -32.28
CA CYS A 234 -8.56 53.12 -33.52
C CYS A 234 -7.03 53.11 -33.70
N ASN A 235 -6.46 52.00 -34.14
CA ASN A 235 -5.02 51.88 -34.39
C ASN A 235 -4.53 52.82 -35.51
N ALA A 236 -3.21 53.00 -35.60
CA ALA A 236 -2.57 53.95 -36.54
C ALA A 236 -2.77 53.59 -38.02
N ASP A 237 -3.21 52.36 -38.31
CA ASP A 237 -3.39 51.81 -39.65
C ASP A 237 -4.87 51.73 -40.08
N GLY A 238 -5.80 52.14 -39.20
CA GLY A 238 -7.25 52.20 -39.51
C GLY A 238 -7.98 50.85 -39.55
N THR A 239 -7.35 49.78 -39.06
CA THR A 239 -7.81 48.39 -39.21
C THR A 239 -8.50 47.79 -37.99
N THR A 240 -8.25 48.30 -36.78
CA THR A 240 -8.86 47.77 -35.54
C THR A 240 -9.07 48.83 -34.45
N TRP A 241 -10.10 48.62 -33.61
CA TRP A 241 -10.28 49.34 -32.35
C TRP A 241 -9.51 48.66 -31.20
N GLY A 242 -8.88 49.46 -30.34
CA GLY A 242 -8.25 49.00 -29.10
C GLY A 242 -9.27 48.62 -28.00
N PRO A 243 -8.76 48.18 -26.82
CA PRO A 243 -9.60 47.85 -25.67
C PRO A 243 -10.35 49.08 -25.13
N CYS A 244 -11.42 48.84 -24.36
CA CYS A 244 -12.20 49.92 -23.76
C CYS A 244 -11.53 50.45 -22.48
N VAL A 245 -10.66 51.46 -22.62
CA VAL A 245 -9.86 51.96 -21.50
C VAL A 245 -10.72 52.79 -20.55
N GLY A 246 -10.69 52.43 -19.26
CA GLY A 246 -11.35 53.17 -18.18
C GLY A 246 -12.77 52.72 -17.84
N GLU A 247 -13.29 51.68 -18.50
CA GLU A 247 -14.56 51.06 -18.09
C GLU A 247 -14.47 50.39 -16.71
N VAL A 248 -15.61 50.25 -16.05
CA VAL A 248 -15.79 49.41 -14.85
C VAL A 248 -17.04 48.57 -15.10
N ILE A 249 -16.91 47.25 -15.01
CA ILE A 249 -17.94 46.27 -15.34
C ILE A 249 -18.40 45.51 -14.07
N PRO A 250 -19.61 44.91 -14.05
CA PRO A 250 -20.13 44.19 -12.89
C PRO A 250 -19.19 43.14 -12.30
N GLN A 251 -19.08 43.12 -10.97
CA GLN A 251 -18.39 42.08 -10.18
C GLN A 251 -19.32 41.65 -9.02
N PRO A 252 -19.29 40.41 -8.53
CA PRO A 252 -20.17 40.01 -7.42
C PRO A 252 -20.00 40.88 -6.16
N ASP A 253 -21.12 41.25 -5.52
CA ASP A 253 -21.16 41.95 -4.24
C ASP A 253 -20.39 41.22 -3.13
N THR A 254 -19.87 41.98 -2.16
CA THR A 254 -19.29 41.43 -0.93
C THR A 254 -20.20 41.75 0.24
N CYS A 255 -20.33 40.85 1.22
CA CYS A 255 -21.31 41.00 2.30
C CYS A 255 -21.03 42.17 3.29
N LEU A 256 -20.13 43.13 2.97
CA LEU A 256 -19.52 44.08 3.92
C LEU A 256 -19.15 45.48 3.39
N ASP A 257 -19.27 45.81 2.09
CA ASP A 257 -18.98 47.15 1.56
C ASP A 257 -20.24 47.91 1.11
N ASP A 258 -20.31 49.22 1.32
CA ASP A 258 -21.47 50.06 0.92
C ASP A 258 -21.49 50.35 -0.60
N VAL A 259 -21.22 49.33 -1.43
CA VAL A 259 -21.04 49.43 -2.89
C VAL A 259 -21.82 48.34 -3.62
N ASP A 260 -22.65 48.78 -4.56
CA ASP A 260 -23.41 48.00 -5.56
C ASP A 260 -22.43 47.50 -6.63
N ASN A 261 -21.60 46.51 -6.30
CA ASN A 261 -20.48 46.05 -7.14
C ASN A 261 -20.95 45.29 -8.38
N ASP A 262 -22.10 44.60 -8.29
CA ASP A 262 -22.70 43.91 -9.43
C ASP A 262 -23.52 44.84 -10.33
N CYS A 263 -23.69 46.10 -9.91
CA CYS A 263 -24.32 47.17 -10.65
C CYS A 263 -25.78 46.83 -11.04
N SER A 264 -26.46 46.07 -10.18
CA SER A 264 -27.90 45.79 -10.23
C SER A 264 -28.75 46.99 -9.80
N GLY A 265 -28.17 47.93 -9.05
CA GLY A 265 -28.84 49.11 -8.50
C GLY A 265 -29.29 48.94 -7.04
N VAL A 266 -28.85 47.88 -6.35
CA VAL A 266 -29.14 47.62 -4.94
C VAL A 266 -27.86 47.18 -4.23
N VAL A 267 -27.39 48.00 -3.29
CA VAL A 267 -26.22 47.68 -2.46
C VAL A 267 -26.53 46.48 -1.54
N ASN A 268 -25.71 45.43 -1.60
CA ASN A 268 -25.73 44.26 -0.69
C ASN A 268 -27.06 43.47 -0.69
N ASP A 269 -27.67 43.29 -1.86
CA ASP A 269 -28.97 42.62 -2.01
C ASP A 269 -28.94 41.10 -1.65
N GLY A 270 -27.75 40.49 -1.64
CA GLY A 270 -27.50 39.05 -1.52
C GLY A 270 -27.98 38.35 -0.25
N VAL A 271 -28.61 39.04 0.71
CA VAL A 271 -29.24 38.44 1.91
C VAL A 271 -30.75 38.21 1.73
N ALA A 272 -31.41 38.91 0.79
CA ALA A 272 -32.86 38.78 0.54
C ALA A 272 -33.19 37.88 -0.66
N SER A 273 -32.30 37.82 -1.65
CA SER A 273 -32.59 37.31 -3.00
C SER A 273 -32.04 35.90 -3.31
N GLY A 274 -31.09 35.39 -2.52
CA GLY A 274 -30.43 34.10 -2.76
C GLY A 274 -29.40 34.11 -3.90
N ALA A 275 -28.76 35.26 -4.14
CA ALA A 275 -27.64 35.41 -5.07
C ALA A 275 -26.35 34.73 -4.53
N PRO A 276 -25.41 34.30 -5.39
CA PRO A 276 -24.33 33.39 -4.99
C PRO A 276 -23.17 34.11 -4.27
N GLY A 277 -23.25 34.22 -2.95
CA GLY A 277 -22.14 34.69 -2.11
C GLY A 277 -22.37 34.50 -0.61
N CYS A 278 -23.34 35.21 -0.05
CA CYS A 278 -23.63 35.20 1.39
C CYS A 278 -24.59 34.05 1.77
N VAL A 279 -24.23 33.24 2.77
CA VAL A 279 -25.05 32.13 3.29
C VAL A 279 -25.91 32.57 4.48
N CYS A 280 -25.43 33.56 5.24
CA CYS A 280 -26.09 34.08 6.43
C CYS A 280 -25.65 35.51 6.74
N LEU A 281 -26.43 36.23 7.57
CA LEU A 281 -26.06 37.55 8.06
C LEU A 281 -24.87 37.42 9.04
N PRO A 282 -23.72 38.09 8.81
CA PRO A 282 -22.53 37.93 9.65
C PRO A 282 -22.82 38.11 11.16
N ASN A 283 -22.35 37.16 11.98
CA ASN A 283 -22.57 37.09 13.43
C ASN A 283 -24.03 36.86 13.89
N SER A 284 -24.96 36.50 12.99
CA SER A 284 -26.31 36.06 13.40
C SER A 284 -26.30 34.65 13.99
N SER A 285 -27.19 34.39 14.95
CA SER A 285 -27.37 33.06 15.55
C SER A 285 -28.55 32.31 14.90
N ALA A 286 -28.36 31.04 14.56
CA ALA A 286 -29.41 30.15 14.05
C ALA A 286 -29.48 28.84 14.87
N PRO A 287 -30.67 28.21 15.00
CA PRO A 287 -30.75 26.85 15.51
C PRO A 287 -30.10 25.87 14.51
N CYS A 288 -29.57 24.77 15.02
CA CYS A 288 -28.85 23.77 14.23
C CYS A 288 -28.96 22.38 14.87
N TYR A 289 -28.82 21.35 14.04
CA TYR A 289 -28.70 19.96 14.49
C TYR A 289 -27.99 19.18 13.38
N GLU A 290 -26.88 18.53 13.71
CA GLU A 290 -26.04 17.81 12.74
C GLU A 290 -26.36 16.29 12.71
N GLY A 291 -27.32 15.83 13.52
CA GLY A 291 -27.70 14.41 13.63
C GLY A 291 -28.70 13.91 12.57
N PRO A 292 -28.95 12.59 12.54
CA PRO A 292 -29.86 11.96 11.57
C PRO A 292 -31.29 12.52 11.62
N PRO A 293 -31.98 12.70 10.48
CA PRO A 293 -33.35 13.20 10.44
C PRO A 293 -34.31 12.33 11.26
N GLY A 294 -34.97 12.96 12.24
CA GLY A 294 -35.93 12.30 13.15
C GLY A 294 -35.44 12.09 14.57
N THR A 295 -34.16 12.34 14.87
CA THR A 295 -33.57 12.19 16.23
C THR A 295 -33.56 13.49 17.06
N ASP A 296 -33.79 14.66 16.45
CA ASP A 296 -33.86 15.95 17.17
C ASP A 296 -35.09 16.03 18.10
N GLY A 297 -34.86 16.26 19.39
CA GLY A 297 -35.91 16.28 20.41
C GLY A 297 -36.37 14.89 20.87
N VAL A 298 -35.62 13.84 20.54
CA VAL A 298 -35.85 12.45 20.95
C VAL A 298 -34.77 12.05 21.96
N GLY A 299 -35.17 11.40 23.05
CA GLY A 299 -34.25 11.02 24.12
C GLY A 299 -33.51 12.19 24.76
N VAL A 300 -32.18 12.11 24.80
CA VAL A 300 -31.30 13.24 25.17
C VAL A 300 -30.94 14.15 24.00
N CYS A 301 -31.19 13.74 22.76
CA CYS A 301 -30.79 14.49 21.59
C CYS A 301 -31.59 15.78 21.40
N HIS A 302 -30.88 16.85 21.11
CA HIS A 302 -31.48 18.14 20.78
C HIS A 302 -30.55 19.01 19.95
N GLY A 303 -31.15 19.87 19.15
CA GLY A 303 -30.47 20.97 18.46
C GLY A 303 -29.67 21.89 19.40
N GLY A 304 -28.64 22.49 18.83
CA GLY A 304 -27.82 23.54 19.44
C GLY A 304 -28.09 24.91 18.82
N THR A 305 -27.11 25.80 18.92
CA THR A 305 -27.10 27.11 18.23
C THR A 305 -25.75 27.35 17.57
N GLN A 306 -25.77 27.75 16.30
CA GLN A 306 -24.60 28.08 15.50
C GLN A 306 -24.59 29.58 15.18
N THR A 307 -23.39 30.16 15.05
CA THR A 307 -23.16 31.56 14.75
C THR A 307 -22.62 31.71 13.33
N CYS A 308 -23.23 32.59 12.54
CA CYS A 308 -22.74 32.91 11.20
C CYS A 308 -21.34 33.54 11.31
N VAL A 309 -20.36 33.01 10.58
CA VAL A 309 -18.98 33.53 10.64
C VAL A 309 -18.94 34.99 10.15
N ALA A 310 -17.94 35.75 10.60
CA ALA A 310 -17.86 37.19 10.35
C ALA A 310 -17.77 37.60 8.86
N SER A 311 -17.54 36.66 7.94
CA SER A 311 -17.58 36.89 6.48
C SER A 311 -18.94 36.62 5.82
N GLY A 312 -19.93 36.09 6.55
CA GLY A 312 -21.26 35.75 6.00
C GLY A 312 -21.32 34.47 5.17
N LEU A 313 -20.18 33.76 4.99
CA LEU A 313 -20.04 32.63 4.06
C LEU A 313 -20.47 31.27 4.63
N GLY A 314 -20.95 31.21 5.87
CA GLY A 314 -21.36 29.97 6.55
C GLY A 314 -21.51 30.12 8.05
N TYR A 315 -21.85 29.03 8.74
CA TYR A 315 -21.94 28.97 10.20
C TYR A 315 -20.72 28.30 10.81
N ASP A 316 -20.49 28.51 12.11
CA ASP A 316 -19.52 27.74 12.91
C ASP A 316 -20.12 26.40 13.40
N LEU A 317 -19.37 25.67 14.24
CA LEU A 317 -19.79 24.39 14.81
C LEU A 317 -21.04 24.55 15.68
N CYS A 318 -22.06 23.71 15.50
CA CYS A 318 -23.30 23.78 16.25
C CYS A 318 -23.08 23.65 17.78
N GLN A 319 -23.14 24.76 18.52
CA GLN A 319 -22.82 24.77 19.94
C GLN A 319 -23.98 24.25 20.79
N GLY A 320 -23.68 23.28 21.66
CA GLY A 320 -24.64 22.75 22.61
C GLY A 320 -25.70 21.81 22.00
N GLN A 321 -25.48 21.27 20.80
CA GLN A 321 -26.25 20.11 20.35
C GLN A 321 -25.86 18.85 21.15
N VAL A 322 -26.80 17.93 21.29
CA VAL A 322 -26.54 16.54 21.72
C VAL A 322 -26.94 15.64 20.56
N LEU A 323 -25.98 14.88 20.04
CA LEU A 323 -26.16 13.94 18.93
C LEU A 323 -26.34 12.51 19.45
N PRO A 324 -26.91 11.59 18.64
CA PRO A 324 -27.05 10.18 19.02
C PRO A 324 -25.73 9.55 19.43
N GLY A 325 -25.71 8.93 20.60
CA GLY A 325 -24.60 8.16 21.13
C GLY A 325 -24.74 6.65 20.86
N PHE A 326 -23.83 5.90 21.47
CA PHE A 326 -24.06 4.48 21.77
C PHE A 326 -24.95 4.37 23.01
N GLU A 327 -25.78 3.33 23.09
CA GLU A 327 -26.73 3.15 24.19
C GLU A 327 -26.02 2.84 25.53
N ILE A 328 -26.30 3.60 26.59
CA ILE A 328 -25.67 3.39 27.91
C ILE A 328 -26.63 2.60 28.81
N CYS A 329 -26.69 1.31 28.53
CA CYS A 329 -27.70 0.39 29.03
C CYS A 329 -27.97 0.41 30.55
N ALA A 330 -29.25 0.32 30.91
CA ALA A 330 -29.80 0.40 32.26
C ALA A 330 -29.61 1.77 32.95
N ASN A 331 -29.53 2.85 32.17
CA ASN A 331 -29.62 4.22 32.66
C ASN A 331 -31.04 4.81 32.57
N SER A 332 -31.97 4.12 31.90
CA SER A 332 -33.36 4.56 31.62
C SER A 332 -33.45 5.90 30.90
N THR A 333 -32.53 6.08 29.96
CA THR A 333 -32.40 7.18 29.00
C THR A 333 -32.45 6.58 27.58
N ASP A 334 -32.62 7.43 26.58
CA ASP A 334 -32.60 7.10 25.16
C ASP A 334 -31.39 7.83 24.59
N ASP A 335 -30.22 7.19 24.64
CA ASP A 335 -28.93 7.80 24.28
C ASP A 335 -28.68 7.75 22.77
N ASN A 336 -29.19 6.70 22.11
CA ASN A 336 -29.17 6.56 20.66
C ASN A 336 -30.32 7.32 19.95
N CYS A 337 -31.26 7.89 20.71
CA CYS A 337 -32.31 8.82 20.29
C CYS A 337 -33.28 8.25 19.25
N ASN A 338 -33.67 6.97 19.42
CA ASN A 338 -34.59 6.27 18.52
C ASN A 338 -36.06 6.31 18.98
N GLY A 339 -36.34 6.72 20.23
CA GLY A 339 -37.67 6.79 20.82
C GLY A 339 -38.04 5.64 21.76
N THR A 340 -37.11 4.72 22.06
CA THR A 340 -37.18 3.74 23.14
C THR A 340 -36.03 3.97 24.15
N THR A 341 -35.95 3.21 25.25
CA THR A 341 -34.92 3.40 26.30
C THR A 341 -34.38 2.04 26.76
N ASP A 342 -33.07 1.94 26.98
CA ASP A 342 -32.39 0.71 27.43
C ASP A 342 -32.51 -0.47 26.43
N GLU A 343 -32.43 -0.22 25.12
CA GLU A 343 -32.45 -1.31 24.11
C GLU A 343 -31.17 -2.16 24.17
N ASN A 344 -31.34 -3.48 24.06
CA ASN A 344 -30.27 -4.40 23.71
C ASN A 344 -30.51 -4.94 22.28
N PRO A 345 -30.15 -4.19 21.23
CA PRO A 345 -30.21 -4.70 19.87
C PRO A 345 -29.04 -5.66 19.61
N ASP A 346 -29.31 -6.64 18.76
CA ASP A 346 -28.40 -7.64 18.18
C ASP A 346 -28.73 -7.57 16.68
N GLN A 347 -28.00 -6.68 15.97
CA GLN A 347 -28.26 -6.28 14.58
C GLN A 347 -27.50 -7.17 13.59
N ASP A 348 -26.35 -7.71 13.98
CA ASP A 348 -25.56 -8.60 13.14
C ASP A 348 -25.97 -10.09 13.25
N GLY A 349 -26.59 -10.49 14.37
CA GLY A 349 -27.13 -11.82 14.62
C GLY A 349 -26.17 -12.82 15.28
N ASP A 350 -25.05 -12.38 15.87
CA ASP A 350 -24.05 -13.26 16.48
C ASP A 350 -24.45 -13.80 17.88
N GLY A 351 -25.38 -13.12 18.55
CA GLY A 351 -25.92 -13.49 19.87
C GLY A 351 -25.29 -12.78 21.07
N TRP A 352 -24.63 -11.64 20.85
CA TRP A 352 -24.36 -10.58 21.81
C TRP A 352 -24.98 -9.28 21.28
N GLY A 353 -25.75 -8.58 22.11
CA GLY A 353 -26.17 -7.21 21.79
C GLY A 353 -25.29 -6.16 22.45
N VAL A 354 -25.53 -4.89 22.10
CA VAL A 354 -24.78 -3.72 22.63
C VAL A 354 -24.73 -3.71 24.18
N CYS A 355 -25.80 -4.13 24.86
CA CYS A 355 -25.84 -4.19 26.33
C CYS A 355 -25.22 -5.46 26.94
N ASP A 356 -24.95 -6.50 26.14
CA ASP A 356 -24.18 -7.67 26.56
C ASP A 356 -22.67 -7.44 26.44
N GLY A 357 -22.27 -6.25 25.99
CA GLY A 357 -20.89 -5.78 25.88
C GLY A 357 -20.32 -5.84 24.47
N ASP A 358 -21.14 -6.04 23.45
CA ASP A 358 -20.65 -5.92 22.07
C ASP A 358 -20.33 -4.46 21.71
N CYS A 359 -19.18 -4.30 21.05
CA CYS A 359 -18.59 -3.04 20.62
C CYS A 359 -18.65 -2.85 19.08
N CYS A 360 -19.22 -3.82 18.33
CA CYS A 360 -19.14 -3.90 16.88
C CYS A 360 -20.47 -4.30 16.17
N ASP A 361 -21.62 -4.10 16.80
CA ASP A 361 -22.96 -4.49 16.30
C ASP A 361 -23.30 -3.96 14.89
N VAL A 362 -22.65 -2.87 14.45
CA VAL A 362 -22.89 -2.24 13.14
C VAL A 362 -21.59 -1.98 12.40
N ALA A 363 -21.54 -2.46 11.15
CA ALA A 363 -20.40 -2.27 10.27
C ALA A 363 -20.07 -0.78 10.03
N GLY A 364 -18.84 -0.38 10.38
CA GLY A 364 -18.38 1.00 10.35
C GLY A 364 -16.85 1.13 10.22
N PRO A 365 -16.28 2.36 10.31
CA PRO A 365 -14.86 2.59 10.01
C PRO A 365 -13.86 1.90 10.95
N ILE A 366 -14.29 1.58 12.18
CA ILE A 366 -13.50 0.87 13.21
C ILE A 366 -13.95 -0.61 13.31
N CYS A 367 -15.16 -0.92 12.83
CA CYS A 367 -15.82 -2.21 12.94
C CYS A 367 -16.08 -2.77 11.53
N ALA A 368 -15.08 -3.43 10.94
CA ALA A 368 -15.16 -3.87 9.54
C ALA A 368 -15.88 -5.23 9.34
N SER A 369 -16.12 -5.98 10.41
CA SER A 369 -16.77 -7.30 10.37
C SER A 369 -17.41 -7.66 11.73
N PRO A 370 -18.60 -7.10 12.03
CA PRO A 370 -19.37 -7.34 13.26
C PRO A 370 -19.24 -8.76 13.85
N THR A 371 -19.70 -9.77 13.10
CA THR A 371 -19.80 -11.20 13.51
C THR A 371 -18.47 -11.92 13.84
N LEU A 372 -17.37 -11.19 14.02
CA LEU A 372 -16.07 -11.68 14.48
C LEU A 372 -15.56 -10.97 15.75
N VAL A 373 -16.34 -10.01 16.28
CA VAL A 373 -15.96 -9.09 17.36
C VAL A 373 -17.07 -9.11 18.40
N ASN A 374 -16.78 -9.48 19.65
CA ASN A 374 -17.72 -9.54 20.79
C ASN A 374 -17.02 -10.11 22.03
N PRO A 375 -17.57 -9.97 23.26
CA PRO A 375 -17.03 -10.56 24.49
C PRO A 375 -16.87 -12.10 24.55
N GLY A 376 -17.22 -12.83 23.49
CA GLY A 376 -16.95 -14.26 23.31
C GLY A 376 -15.74 -14.58 22.42
N ALA A 377 -15.19 -13.59 21.72
CA ALA A 377 -14.14 -13.70 20.71
C ALA A 377 -12.74 -13.88 21.31
N PHE A 378 -11.75 -14.19 20.46
CA PHE A 378 -10.33 -14.05 20.81
C PHE A 378 -9.69 -12.92 20.00
N GLU A 379 -8.79 -12.18 20.65
CA GLU A 379 -8.05 -11.07 20.05
C GLU A 379 -7.09 -11.51 18.94
N VAL A 380 -7.15 -10.83 17.79
CA VAL A 380 -6.35 -11.11 16.58
C VAL A 380 -5.33 -10.00 16.33
N GLY A 381 -4.37 -9.89 17.26
CA GLY A 381 -3.40 -8.79 17.30
C GLY A 381 -2.66 -8.50 16.00
N GLY A 382 -2.61 -7.21 15.66
CA GLY A 382 -2.14 -6.65 14.40
C GLY A 382 -3.27 -6.29 13.43
N ASN A 383 -4.54 -6.41 13.83
CA ASN A 383 -5.69 -6.00 13.01
C ASN A 383 -6.19 -4.58 13.34
N SER A 384 -5.81 -4.02 14.49
CA SER A 384 -6.26 -2.72 15.03
C SER A 384 -7.78 -2.60 15.23
N VAL A 385 -8.39 -3.73 15.63
CA VAL A 385 -9.73 -3.87 16.18
C VAL A 385 -9.59 -4.30 17.65
N ASP A 386 -10.63 -4.09 18.45
CA ASP A 386 -10.79 -4.65 19.80
C ASP A 386 -11.73 -5.85 19.61
N ASP A 387 -11.19 -7.03 19.29
CA ASP A 387 -12.01 -8.17 18.86
C ASP A 387 -12.79 -8.79 20.03
N ASP A 388 -12.21 -8.82 21.25
CA ASP A 388 -12.88 -9.34 22.45
C ASP A 388 -13.61 -8.29 23.33
N CYS A 389 -13.71 -7.05 22.82
CA CYS A 389 -14.45 -5.91 23.40
C CYS A 389 -14.10 -5.61 24.86
N ASP A 390 -12.83 -5.77 25.25
CA ASP A 390 -12.34 -5.49 26.61
C ASP A 390 -12.02 -4.00 26.84
N GLY A 391 -11.98 -3.21 25.76
CA GLY A 391 -11.63 -1.79 25.75
C GLY A 391 -10.17 -1.53 25.36
N THR A 392 -9.40 -2.55 24.98
CA THR A 392 -8.01 -2.39 24.52
C THR A 392 -7.71 -3.14 23.21
N ILE A 393 -7.52 -2.36 22.14
CA ILE A 393 -7.13 -2.82 20.80
C ILE A 393 -5.75 -3.51 20.79
N ASP A 394 -5.63 -4.58 20.02
CA ASP A 394 -4.45 -5.43 19.79
C ASP A 394 -3.86 -6.05 21.09
N ASN A 395 -4.68 -6.35 22.11
CA ASN A 395 -4.28 -6.68 23.50
C ASN A 395 -3.75 -8.12 23.77
N VAL A 396 -3.56 -8.94 22.73
CA VAL A 396 -3.45 -10.42 22.74
C VAL A 396 -2.97 -11.05 24.05
N LEU A 397 -3.81 -11.94 24.58
CA LEU A 397 -3.65 -12.64 25.86
C LEU A 397 -2.22 -13.14 26.12
N LEU A 398 -1.58 -12.57 27.15
CA LEU A 398 -0.20 -12.87 27.52
C LEU A 398 -0.03 -14.31 28.08
N PRO A 399 1.14 -14.94 27.85
CA PRO A 399 1.48 -16.24 28.44
C PRO A 399 1.41 -16.27 29.98
N CYS A 400 0.91 -17.38 30.51
CA CYS A 400 0.46 -17.53 31.90
C CYS A 400 1.10 -18.75 32.60
N ASP A 401 2.14 -19.31 32.00
CA ASP A 401 2.78 -20.59 32.28
C ASP A 401 4.10 -20.45 33.07
N THR A 402 4.54 -19.21 33.30
CA THR A 402 5.63 -18.90 34.22
C THR A 402 5.31 -19.41 35.63
N GLY A 403 6.35 -19.87 36.35
CA GLY A 403 6.21 -20.35 37.73
C GLY A 403 5.50 -21.70 37.94
N LEU A 404 4.98 -22.36 36.90
CA LEU A 404 4.31 -23.66 37.02
C LEU A 404 5.21 -24.76 37.60
N ALA A 405 4.61 -25.66 38.39
CA ALA A 405 5.31 -26.76 39.04
C ALA A 405 5.56 -27.92 38.08
N SER A 406 6.82 -28.33 37.94
CA SER A 406 7.24 -29.31 36.92
C SER A 406 6.56 -30.68 37.01
N ASN A 407 6.14 -31.13 38.20
CA ASN A 407 5.42 -32.39 38.40
C ASN A 407 3.95 -32.18 38.80
N SER A 408 3.28 -31.15 38.29
CA SER A 408 1.92 -30.80 38.73
C SER A 408 0.92 -31.96 38.59
N ALA A 409 -0.08 -31.98 39.48
CA ALA A 409 -1.23 -32.87 39.40
C ALA A 409 -2.47 -32.16 38.80
N ASN A 410 -2.41 -30.84 38.60
CA ASN A 410 -3.49 -30.05 38.04
C ASN A 410 -3.41 -30.03 36.51
N GLY A 411 -4.39 -30.60 35.82
CA GLY A 411 -4.42 -30.59 34.36
C GLY A 411 -4.50 -29.19 33.74
N LEU A 412 -5.05 -28.20 34.48
CA LEU A 412 -5.08 -26.81 34.01
C LEU A 412 -3.68 -26.21 33.87
N ASP A 413 -2.70 -26.64 34.67
CA ASP A 413 -1.32 -26.17 34.53
C ASP A 413 -0.71 -26.66 33.21
N TYR A 414 -1.11 -27.85 32.74
CA TYR A 414 -0.67 -28.40 31.44
C TYR A 414 -1.40 -27.75 30.26
N ALA A 415 -2.64 -27.28 30.45
CA ALA A 415 -3.31 -26.45 29.45
C ALA A 415 -2.57 -25.10 29.29
N LYS A 416 -2.18 -24.47 30.41
CA LYS A 416 -1.36 -23.25 30.39
C LYS A 416 0.01 -23.45 29.73
N ALA A 417 0.66 -24.59 30.00
CA ALA A 417 1.93 -24.99 29.36
C ALA A 417 1.77 -25.48 27.90
N ILE A 418 0.60 -25.24 27.28
CA ILE A 418 0.39 -25.24 25.83
C ILE A 418 -0.34 -23.95 25.38
N ASP A 419 -0.18 -22.85 26.13
CA ASP A 419 -0.72 -21.51 25.87
C ASP A 419 -2.24 -21.33 25.99
N LEU A 420 -2.99 -22.36 26.41
CA LEU A 420 -4.40 -22.25 26.76
C LEU A 420 -4.60 -21.55 28.12
N CYS A 421 -4.40 -20.24 28.12
CA CYS A 421 -4.31 -19.41 29.32
C CYS A 421 -5.64 -18.94 29.91
N GLN A 422 -6.65 -18.68 29.08
CA GLN A 422 -7.96 -18.23 29.55
C GLN A 422 -8.79 -19.41 30.07
N THR A 423 -9.44 -19.22 31.23
CA THR A 423 -10.40 -20.18 31.81
C THR A 423 -11.81 -19.61 31.84
N THR A 424 -12.81 -20.46 31.65
CA THR A 424 -14.25 -20.14 31.71
C THR A 424 -15.02 -21.25 32.44
N THR A 425 -16.35 -21.26 32.36
CA THR A 425 -17.20 -22.32 32.94
C THR A 425 -18.05 -23.01 31.87
N GLU A 426 -18.68 -24.13 32.23
CA GLU A 426 -19.54 -24.89 31.30
C GLU A 426 -20.73 -24.03 30.82
N THR A 427 -21.33 -23.24 31.72
CA THR A 427 -22.52 -22.39 31.45
C THR A 427 -22.44 -21.04 32.18
N PRO A 428 -21.58 -20.11 31.74
CA PRO A 428 -21.52 -18.75 32.29
C PRO A 428 -22.75 -17.92 31.88
N PRO A 429 -23.13 -16.89 32.66
CA PRO A 429 -24.03 -15.80 32.19
C PRO A 429 -23.47 -15.09 30.95
N LEU A 430 -24.33 -14.42 30.16
CA LEU A 430 -23.96 -13.79 28.89
C LEU A 430 -22.83 -12.74 29.06
N ALA A 431 -22.98 -11.80 29.99
CA ALA A 431 -21.93 -10.85 30.42
C ALA A 431 -20.69 -11.49 31.12
N GLN A 432 -20.51 -12.81 31.04
CA GLN A 432 -19.34 -13.57 31.48
C GLN A 432 -18.95 -14.67 30.46
N LYS A 433 -19.56 -14.69 29.27
CA LYS A 433 -19.57 -15.81 28.28
C LYS A 433 -18.32 -15.85 27.38
N LYS A 434 -17.16 -15.53 27.93
CA LYS A 434 -15.88 -15.65 27.20
C LYS A 434 -15.47 -17.10 26.96
N TRP A 435 -14.65 -17.30 25.94
CA TRP A 435 -13.99 -18.58 25.60
C TRP A 435 -13.06 -19.08 26.72
N GLY A 436 -12.43 -20.24 26.51
CA GLY A 436 -11.35 -20.73 27.36
C GLY A 436 -11.53 -22.15 27.88
N VAL A 437 -10.57 -22.59 28.69
CA VAL A 437 -10.57 -23.91 29.32
C VAL A 437 -11.62 -23.96 30.43
N ILE A 438 -12.52 -24.92 30.35
CA ILE A 438 -13.54 -25.21 31.36
C ILE A 438 -12.98 -26.19 32.40
N SER A 439 -12.26 -27.21 31.93
CA SER A 439 -11.55 -28.15 32.80
C SER A 439 -10.44 -28.86 32.03
N ALA A 440 -9.41 -29.31 32.74
CA ALA A 440 -8.39 -30.20 32.21
C ALA A 440 -8.00 -31.25 33.26
N ALA A 441 -7.90 -32.52 32.84
CA ALA A 441 -7.73 -33.65 33.74
C ALA A 441 -6.96 -34.81 33.09
N PHE A 442 -6.20 -35.53 33.91
CA PHE A 442 -5.48 -36.73 33.50
C PHE A 442 -6.33 -37.99 33.63
N SER A 443 -6.04 -38.98 32.78
CA SER A 443 -6.46 -40.38 32.91
C SER A 443 -5.48 -41.31 32.22
N ARG A 444 -5.78 -42.60 32.21
CA ARG A 444 -5.20 -43.55 31.24
C ARG A 444 -5.90 -43.43 29.87
N ALA A 445 -5.45 -44.20 28.88
CA ALA A 445 -5.87 -44.06 27.48
C ALA A 445 -7.35 -44.40 27.22
N ASP A 446 -7.96 -45.32 27.95
CA ASP A 446 -9.41 -45.58 27.89
C ASP A 446 -10.26 -44.56 28.66
N GLY A 447 -9.63 -43.53 29.24
CA GLY A 447 -10.30 -42.53 30.07
C GLY A 447 -10.48 -42.92 31.54
N THR A 448 -10.07 -44.13 31.96
CA THR A 448 -10.24 -44.63 33.33
C THR A 448 -9.06 -44.29 34.25
N GLY A 449 -9.35 -44.18 35.55
CA GLY A 449 -8.34 -44.01 36.60
C GLY A 449 -7.47 -42.77 36.45
N ALA A 450 -6.30 -42.81 37.10
CA ALA A 450 -5.21 -41.87 36.90
C ALA A 450 -4.02 -42.60 36.26
N PRO A 451 -3.20 -41.91 35.44
CA PRO A 451 -1.90 -42.41 35.01
C PRO A 451 -0.89 -42.28 36.16
N ASN A 452 0.33 -42.78 35.98
CA ASN A 452 1.40 -42.56 36.94
C ASN A 452 1.77 -41.05 37.04
N ALA A 453 2.35 -40.65 38.17
CA ALA A 453 2.80 -39.29 38.41
C ALA A 453 4.12 -38.94 37.71
N LEU A 454 4.92 -39.93 37.31
CA LEU A 454 6.19 -39.73 36.60
C LEU A 454 6.01 -39.59 35.08
N SER A 455 4.90 -40.10 34.53
CA SER A 455 4.48 -40.06 33.11
C SER A 455 4.17 -38.66 32.56
N ARG A 456 4.35 -37.59 33.35
CA ARG A 456 4.08 -36.22 32.92
C ARG A 456 4.99 -35.19 33.57
N SER A 457 5.26 -34.10 32.86
CA SER A 457 5.93 -32.93 33.43
C SER A 457 5.68 -31.64 32.66
N ILE A 458 6.05 -30.52 33.27
CA ILE A 458 6.06 -29.18 32.66
C ILE A 458 7.52 -28.69 32.72
N ARG A 459 8.10 -28.32 31.58
CA ARG A 459 9.54 -28.01 31.43
C ARG A 459 9.74 -26.71 30.66
N SER A 460 10.87 -26.03 30.85
CA SER A 460 11.27 -24.83 30.06
C SER A 460 12.16 -25.17 28.86
N GLY A 461 11.97 -26.37 28.30
CA GLY A 461 12.84 -26.99 27.29
C GLY A 461 12.93 -28.50 27.50
N PHE A 462 13.61 -29.21 26.62
CA PHE A 462 13.85 -30.65 26.75
C PHE A 462 15.20 -31.03 26.13
N GLY A 463 16.08 -31.63 26.93
CA GLY A 463 17.47 -31.83 26.59
C GLY A 463 18.22 -30.51 26.37
N ASN A 464 19.21 -30.51 25.49
CA ASN A 464 20.16 -29.40 25.32
C ASN A 464 19.75 -28.38 24.24
N ALA A 465 18.73 -28.67 23.44
CA ALA A 465 18.41 -27.92 22.22
C ALA A 465 16.93 -27.54 22.06
N ILE A 466 16.00 -28.29 22.66
CA ILE A 466 14.57 -28.00 22.52
C ILE A 466 14.20 -26.93 23.55
N ILE A 467 13.62 -25.84 23.06
CA ILE A 467 12.99 -24.78 23.86
C ILE A 467 11.49 -24.72 23.51
N PRO A 468 10.65 -24.13 24.37
CA PRO A 468 9.26 -23.89 24.07
C PRO A 468 9.04 -23.08 22.78
N LYS A 469 7.88 -23.27 22.15
CA LYS A 469 7.47 -22.62 20.89
C LYS A 469 6.68 -21.35 21.15
N ALA A 470 5.86 -21.33 22.18
CA ALA A 470 5.34 -20.12 22.80
C ALA A 470 5.62 -20.15 24.31
N GLY A 471 5.04 -19.20 25.06
CA GLY A 471 5.23 -19.03 26.50
C GLY A 471 6.67 -19.10 27.02
N ALA A 472 6.83 -19.80 28.14
CA ALA A 472 8.06 -20.10 28.85
C ALA A 472 8.20 -21.59 29.24
N ARG A 473 7.19 -22.41 28.90
CA ARG A 473 7.06 -23.83 29.23
C ARG A 473 6.43 -24.61 28.07
N LEU A 474 6.77 -25.89 28.04
CA LEU A 474 6.09 -26.92 27.27
C LEU A 474 5.54 -28.00 28.20
N ALA A 475 4.51 -28.71 27.74
CA ALA A 475 3.96 -29.89 28.42
C ALA A 475 4.62 -31.17 27.89
N VAL A 476 4.92 -32.11 28.80
CA VAL A 476 5.49 -33.42 28.47
C VAL A 476 4.55 -34.51 28.95
N LEU A 477 4.19 -35.43 28.05
CA LEU A 477 3.51 -36.69 28.36
C LEU A 477 4.41 -37.84 27.89
N SER A 478 4.70 -38.80 28.75
CA SER A 478 5.55 -39.95 28.44
C SER A 478 4.95 -41.20 29.04
N THR A 479 5.20 -42.35 28.43
CA THR A 479 4.77 -43.64 28.95
C THR A 479 5.63 -44.02 30.16
N GLY A 480 6.95 -43.99 29.98
CA GLY A 480 7.94 -43.96 31.04
C GLY A 480 8.02 -42.64 31.82
N ARG A 481 9.23 -42.12 32.03
CA ARG A 481 9.43 -40.87 32.79
C ARG A 481 9.52 -39.65 31.89
N ALA A 482 8.62 -38.68 32.11
CA ALA A 482 8.63 -37.39 31.43
C ALA A 482 9.76 -36.47 31.91
N ALA A 483 11.03 -36.80 31.64
CA ALA A 483 12.22 -36.13 32.15
C ALA A 483 13.41 -36.26 31.18
N ASP A 484 14.17 -35.19 30.95
CA ASP A 484 15.46 -35.26 30.24
C ASP A 484 16.64 -35.58 31.17
N THR A 485 17.86 -35.73 30.63
CA THR A 485 19.03 -36.16 31.42
C THR A 485 19.47 -35.19 32.53
N ASN A 486 19.01 -33.93 32.51
CA ASN A 486 19.26 -32.91 33.53
C ASN A 486 18.14 -32.82 34.58
N ASP A 487 16.98 -33.45 34.33
CA ASP A 487 15.78 -33.29 35.12
C ASP A 487 15.80 -34.06 36.45
N THR A 488 15.18 -33.45 37.47
CA THR A 488 15.17 -33.96 38.85
C THR A 488 13.77 -34.13 39.45
N ASN A 489 12.71 -33.64 38.80
CA ASN A 489 11.33 -33.78 39.29
C ASN A 489 10.27 -33.75 38.15
N PRO A 490 9.75 -34.91 37.70
CA PRO A 490 10.31 -36.24 37.91
C PRO A 490 11.77 -36.30 37.44
N ALA A 491 12.57 -37.14 38.10
CA ALA A 491 13.98 -37.34 37.78
C ALA A 491 14.17 -38.34 36.63
N PHE A 492 15.19 -38.12 35.80
CA PHE A 492 15.54 -38.97 34.66
C PHE A 492 15.52 -40.48 34.96
N ALA A 493 15.14 -41.25 33.95
CA ALA A 493 15.47 -42.66 33.81
C ALA A 493 15.65 -42.96 32.31
N ALA A 494 16.39 -44.02 31.98
CA ALA A 494 16.61 -44.38 30.58
C ALA A 494 15.33 -44.96 29.96
N PHE A 495 14.94 -44.42 28.81
CA PHE A 495 13.76 -44.85 28.06
C PHE A 495 13.91 -46.26 27.45
N GLN A 496 15.14 -46.66 27.09
CA GLN A 496 15.46 -48.03 26.67
C GLN A 496 15.63 -48.97 27.86
N GLY A 497 15.01 -50.15 27.79
CA GLY A 497 14.86 -51.05 28.93
C GLY A 497 13.61 -50.74 29.76
N GLY A 498 12.97 -49.61 29.45
CA GLY A 498 11.68 -49.19 29.95
C GLY A 498 11.68 -48.74 31.40
N GLN A 499 10.61 -48.08 31.79
CA GLN A 499 10.25 -47.85 33.18
C GLN A 499 8.79 -48.23 33.40
N ASP A 500 8.55 -49.51 33.67
CA ASP A 500 7.24 -50.04 34.11
C ASP A 500 6.62 -49.13 35.19
N MET A 501 5.64 -48.32 34.78
CA MET A 501 4.91 -47.38 35.63
C MET A 501 3.79 -48.09 36.40
N ALA A 502 3.71 -49.42 36.31
CA ALA A 502 2.71 -50.29 36.91
C ALA A 502 1.26 -49.93 36.53
N THR A 503 1.05 -49.46 35.31
CA THR A 503 -0.25 -49.01 34.79
C THR A 503 -0.60 -49.61 33.43
N SER A 504 -1.86 -49.99 33.26
CA SER A 504 -2.40 -50.38 31.96
C SER A 504 -3.89 -50.06 31.86
N SER A 505 -4.39 -49.97 30.64
CA SER A 505 -5.80 -49.69 30.33
C SER A 505 -6.19 -50.27 28.98
N GLY A 506 -7.43 -50.05 28.53
CA GLY A 506 -7.70 -50.09 27.09
C GLY A 506 -7.04 -48.91 26.35
N VAL A 507 -6.91 -49.00 25.04
CA VAL A 507 -6.75 -47.82 24.16
C VAL A 507 -8.06 -46.99 24.09
N PRO A 508 -8.08 -45.77 23.54
CA PRO A 508 -9.28 -44.93 23.53
C PRO A 508 -10.44 -45.59 22.77
N ALA A 509 -11.50 -45.97 23.50
CA ALA A 509 -12.50 -46.92 23.02
C ALA A 509 -13.36 -46.40 21.84
N ASP A 510 -13.61 -45.09 21.75
CA ASP A 510 -14.38 -44.50 20.64
C ASP A 510 -13.55 -44.40 19.36
N TRP A 511 -12.26 -44.05 19.47
CA TRP A 511 -11.31 -44.08 18.35
C TRP A 511 -11.12 -45.50 17.78
N LEU A 512 -10.95 -46.48 18.67
CA LEU A 512 -10.85 -47.90 18.31
C LEU A 512 -12.14 -48.41 17.64
N ALA A 513 -13.31 -47.97 18.10
CA ALA A 513 -14.60 -48.33 17.51
C ALA A 513 -14.78 -47.77 16.10
N SER A 514 -14.41 -46.50 15.86
CA SER A 514 -14.40 -45.92 14.50
C SER A 514 -13.46 -46.67 13.55
N ASN A 515 -12.36 -47.23 14.07
CA ASN A 515 -11.42 -48.08 13.32
C ASN A 515 -11.80 -49.59 13.32
N GLY A 516 -13.08 -49.90 13.57
CA GLY A 516 -13.62 -51.27 13.41
C GLY A 516 -13.17 -52.27 14.46
N GLY A 517 -12.61 -51.82 15.60
CA GLY A 517 -12.08 -52.68 16.65
C GLY A 517 -10.61 -53.09 16.47
N VAL A 518 -9.92 -52.48 15.49
CA VAL A 518 -8.51 -52.73 15.18
C VAL A 518 -7.74 -51.41 15.27
N ILE A 519 -6.53 -51.45 15.83
CA ILE A 519 -5.60 -50.31 15.86
C ILE A 519 -4.97 -50.13 14.46
N PRO A 520 -5.14 -48.98 13.77
CA PRO A 520 -4.48 -48.72 12.49
C PRO A 520 -2.95 -48.62 12.67
N ASN A 521 -2.20 -49.26 11.78
CA ASN A 521 -0.73 -49.28 11.79
C ASN A 521 -0.18 -49.04 10.38
N ALA A 522 1.08 -48.61 10.28
CA ALA A 522 1.72 -48.18 9.02
C ALA A 522 1.70 -49.27 7.92
N PRO A 523 1.61 -48.89 6.62
CA PRO A 523 1.53 -49.84 5.51
C PRO A 523 2.67 -50.86 5.49
N GLY A 524 2.31 -52.15 5.49
CA GLY A 524 3.27 -53.26 5.39
C GLY A 524 3.90 -53.70 6.71
N CYS A 525 3.64 -53.01 7.82
CA CYS A 525 4.11 -53.41 9.14
C CYS A 525 3.19 -54.46 9.80
N PRO A 526 3.68 -55.23 10.78
CA PRO A 526 2.88 -56.19 11.53
C PRO A 526 1.68 -55.55 12.24
N ALA A 527 0.65 -56.33 12.54
CA ALA A 527 -0.43 -55.86 13.41
C ALA A 527 0.09 -55.67 14.86
N PRO A 528 -0.38 -54.63 15.58
CA PRO A 528 -0.04 -54.42 16.99
C PRO A 528 -0.20 -55.66 17.89
N GLN A 529 0.81 -55.92 18.73
CA GLN A 529 0.79 -56.96 19.75
C GLN A 529 -0.01 -56.50 20.99
N GLY A 530 -0.44 -57.44 21.85
CA GLY A 530 -1.31 -57.15 23.00
C GLY A 530 -2.77 -56.86 22.65
N GLY A 531 -3.06 -56.57 21.37
CA GLY A 531 -4.40 -56.27 20.88
C GLY A 531 -4.78 -54.82 21.19
N ASN A 532 -5.66 -54.63 22.16
CA ASN A 532 -6.24 -53.32 22.49
C ASN A 532 -5.86 -52.83 23.90
N VAL A 533 -4.79 -53.41 24.48
CA VAL A 533 -4.22 -53.02 25.77
C VAL A 533 -3.20 -51.93 25.56
N ALA A 534 -3.36 -50.83 26.29
CA ALA A 534 -2.42 -49.72 26.36
C ALA A 534 -1.53 -49.91 27.59
N HIS A 535 -0.22 -50.04 27.39
CA HIS A 535 0.77 -50.16 28.48
C HIS A 535 1.31 -48.77 28.85
N ASP A 536 1.62 -48.63 30.14
CA ASP A 536 1.90 -47.38 30.86
C ASP A 536 1.26 -46.10 30.30
N PRO A 537 -0.08 -46.09 30.15
CA PRO A 537 -0.78 -45.13 29.32
C PRO A 537 -1.06 -43.82 30.04
N ILE A 538 -0.84 -42.70 29.34
CA ILE A 538 -1.26 -41.37 29.79
C ILE A 538 -2.15 -40.67 28.76
N MET A 539 -3.21 -40.03 29.27
CA MET A 539 -4.07 -39.12 28.52
C MET A 539 -4.24 -37.80 29.29
N LEU A 540 -4.01 -36.68 28.62
CA LEU A 540 -4.45 -35.35 29.03
C LEU A 540 -5.74 -35.01 28.26
N ARG A 541 -6.83 -34.76 29.00
CA ARG A 541 -8.12 -34.32 28.45
C ARG A 541 -8.32 -32.85 28.79
N ILE A 542 -8.67 -32.03 27.80
CA ILE A 542 -8.96 -30.60 27.97
C ILE A 542 -10.33 -30.31 27.36
N ARG A 543 -11.24 -29.76 28.17
CA ARG A 543 -12.57 -29.32 27.76
C ARG A 543 -12.56 -27.80 27.63
N ILE A 544 -12.90 -27.31 26.44
CA ILE A 544 -12.63 -25.92 26.02
C ILE A 544 -13.91 -25.34 25.40
N ARG A 545 -14.26 -24.11 25.78
CA ARG A 545 -15.20 -23.27 25.03
C ARG A 545 -14.42 -22.55 23.93
N VAL A 546 -14.79 -22.79 22.69
CA VAL A 546 -14.19 -22.18 21.49
C VAL A 546 -14.60 -20.70 21.40
N PRO A 547 -13.71 -19.79 20.95
CA PRO A 547 -14.08 -18.41 20.65
C PRO A 547 -15.19 -18.29 19.59
N THR A 548 -15.93 -17.19 19.61
CA THR A 548 -17.03 -16.89 18.66
C THR A 548 -16.59 -16.58 17.25
N ASN A 549 -15.33 -16.16 17.08
CA ASN A 549 -14.74 -15.84 15.78
C ASN A 549 -13.82 -16.96 15.24
N ALA A 550 -13.42 -17.93 16.08
CA ALA A 550 -12.51 -19.03 15.74
C ALA A 550 -13.19 -20.18 14.96
N LYS A 551 -12.57 -20.57 13.84
CA LYS A 551 -13.03 -21.65 12.93
C LYS A 551 -12.08 -22.85 12.88
N SER A 552 -10.84 -22.68 13.34
CA SER A 552 -9.90 -23.78 13.61
C SER A 552 -8.95 -23.43 14.75
N PHE A 553 -8.21 -24.44 15.21
CA PHE A 553 -7.03 -24.28 16.05
C PHE A 553 -5.87 -25.10 15.49
N SER A 554 -4.66 -24.74 15.91
CA SER A 554 -3.48 -25.60 15.80
C SER A 554 -2.82 -25.80 17.17
N VAL A 555 -2.03 -26.86 17.28
CA VAL A 555 -1.16 -27.18 18.42
C VAL A 555 0.09 -27.87 17.89
N MET A 556 1.23 -27.72 18.54
CA MET A 556 2.48 -28.33 18.11
C MET A 556 2.87 -29.53 18.96
N PRO A 557 2.69 -30.78 18.47
CA PRO A 557 3.29 -31.95 19.10
C PRO A 557 4.69 -32.23 18.55
N TYR A 558 5.56 -32.82 19.38
CA TYR A 558 6.81 -33.45 18.97
C TYR A 558 6.89 -34.83 19.63
N PHE A 559 6.75 -35.89 18.83
CA PHE A 559 6.81 -37.28 19.29
C PHE A 559 8.25 -37.85 19.24
N PHE A 560 8.59 -38.66 20.24
CA PHE A 560 9.83 -39.41 20.37
C PHE A 560 9.51 -40.85 20.75
N SER A 561 10.32 -41.80 20.27
CA SER A 561 10.27 -43.18 20.72
C SER A 561 11.67 -43.77 20.83
N SER A 562 11.85 -44.63 21.84
CA SER A 562 13.07 -45.41 22.04
C SER A 562 13.04 -46.73 21.25
N GLU A 563 11.89 -47.12 20.68
CA GLU A 563 11.79 -48.20 19.69
C GLU A 563 12.57 -47.94 18.39
N TYR A 564 12.89 -46.66 18.09
CA TYR A 564 13.66 -46.31 16.90
C TYR A 564 15.16 -46.48 17.14
N PRO A 565 15.94 -47.04 16.19
CA PRO A 565 15.54 -47.66 14.93
C PRO A 565 15.18 -49.16 14.98
N GLU A 566 15.32 -49.84 16.13
CA GLU A 566 15.33 -51.31 16.28
C GLU A 566 13.98 -51.97 15.97
N TRP A 567 12.92 -51.42 16.55
CA TRP A 567 11.56 -51.94 16.57
C TRP A 567 10.63 -51.18 15.61
N VAL A 568 11.19 -50.31 14.77
CA VAL A 568 10.52 -49.74 13.59
C VAL A 568 9.97 -50.86 12.70
N CYS A 569 8.70 -50.75 12.33
CA CYS A 569 7.93 -51.74 11.58
C CYS A 569 7.84 -53.10 12.30
N SER A 570 7.65 -53.06 13.61
CA SER A 570 7.38 -54.23 14.45
C SER A 570 5.92 -54.27 14.95
N PRO A 571 5.53 -55.32 15.69
CA PRO A 571 4.26 -55.37 16.43
C PRO A 571 4.16 -54.41 17.63
N TYR A 572 5.26 -53.78 18.06
CA TYR A 572 5.36 -53.08 19.35
C TYR A 572 5.05 -51.58 19.29
N ASN A 573 4.67 -51.08 18.11
CA ASN A 573 4.53 -49.66 17.80
C ASN A 573 3.81 -48.80 18.85
N ASP A 574 4.57 -47.96 19.53
CA ASP A 574 4.07 -46.90 20.39
C ASP A 574 3.30 -45.86 19.58
N PHE A 575 2.24 -45.30 20.17
CA PHE A 575 1.33 -44.37 19.51
C PHE A 575 1.24 -43.02 20.23
N PHE A 576 0.96 -41.98 19.44
CA PHE A 576 0.42 -40.72 19.90
C PHE A 576 -0.86 -40.38 19.12
N VAL A 577 -1.93 -40.06 19.84
CA VAL A 577 -3.23 -39.64 19.28
C VAL A 577 -3.70 -38.31 19.88
N ALA A 578 -4.33 -37.49 19.04
CA ALA A 578 -4.93 -36.20 19.41
C ALA A 578 -6.41 -36.22 19.01
N LEU A 579 -7.28 -36.67 19.90
CA LEU A 579 -8.67 -37.02 19.60
C LEU A 579 -9.62 -35.83 19.89
N LEU A 580 -10.08 -35.14 18.84
CA LEU A 580 -11.02 -34.01 18.94
C LEU A 580 -12.49 -34.45 18.91
N THR A 581 -13.25 -34.10 19.95
CA THR A 581 -14.73 -34.14 19.89
C THR A 581 -15.24 -32.70 19.72
N SER A 582 -15.87 -32.45 18.57
CA SER A 582 -16.45 -31.18 18.12
C SER A 582 -17.73 -31.49 17.33
N ASN A 583 -18.65 -30.52 17.23
CA ASN A 583 -19.88 -30.59 16.43
C ASN A 583 -19.67 -30.08 14.99
N PHE A 584 -18.44 -29.68 14.63
CA PHE A 584 -18.09 -29.16 13.31
C PHE A 584 -18.45 -30.14 12.18
N ASN A 585 -19.27 -29.66 11.25
CA ASN A 585 -19.80 -30.40 10.11
C ASN A 585 -19.43 -29.76 8.75
N GLY A 586 -18.50 -28.79 8.76
CA GLY A 586 -18.05 -28.06 7.57
C GLY A 586 -17.02 -28.82 6.74
N SER A 587 -16.40 -28.09 5.80
CA SER A 587 -15.38 -28.63 4.88
C SER A 587 -14.09 -27.80 4.95
N PRO A 588 -12.90 -28.43 4.96
CA PRO A 588 -12.67 -29.88 5.04
C PRO A 588 -13.08 -30.44 6.42
N PRO A 589 -13.70 -31.63 6.48
CA PRO A 589 -14.19 -32.21 7.72
C PRO A 589 -13.05 -32.75 8.60
N ASN A 590 -13.27 -32.77 9.92
CA ASN A 590 -12.40 -33.49 10.84
C ASN A 590 -12.47 -35.01 10.57
N PRO A 591 -11.42 -35.79 10.87
CA PRO A 591 -11.40 -37.24 10.68
C PRO A 591 -12.52 -37.97 11.44
N ALA A 592 -13.11 -38.99 10.81
CA ALA A 592 -14.25 -39.74 11.37
C ALA A 592 -13.91 -40.60 12.60
N ASP A 593 -12.62 -40.87 12.85
CA ASP A 593 -12.13 -41.49 14.08
C ASP A 593 -11.73 -40.48 15.16
N LYS A 594 -11.87 -39.18 14.87
CA LYS A 594 -11.47 -38.01 15.69
C LYS A 594 -9.97 -37.74 15.78
N ASN A 595 -9.09 -38.59 15.26
CA ASN A 595 -7.66 -38.41 15.48
C ASN A 595 -7.07 -37.37 14.52
N LEU A 596 -6.51 -36.29 15.08
CA LEU A 596 -5.78 -35.26 14.32
C LEU A 596 -4.28 -35.58 14.19
N ALA A 597 -3.73 -36.42 15.08
CA ALA A 597 -2.34 -36.87 15.05
C ALA A 597 -2.18 -38.06 14.08
N PHE A 598 -2.21 -37.77 12.78
CA PHE A 598 -2.00 -38.75 11.70
C PHE A 598 -1.10 -38.21 10.59
N TYR A 599 -0.48 -39.13 9.87
CA TYR A 599 0.20 -38.94 8.60
C TYR A 599 -0.74 -39.30 7.44
N ASP A 600 -0.78 -38.44 6.43
CA ASP A 600 -1.55 -38.59 5.20
C ASP A 600 -0.60 -38.95 4.03
N PRO A 601 -0.57 -40.21 3.55
CA PRO A 601 0.38 -40.65 2.56
C PRO A 601 0.04 -40.12 1.15
N PRO A 602 1.03 -39.77 0.31
CA PRO A 602 0.76 -39.44 -1.09
C PRO A 602 0.20 -40.65 -1.89
N PRO A 603 -0.88 -40.50 -2.69
CA PRO A 603 -1.71 -39.31 -2.86
C PRO A 603 -2.68 -39.11 -1.69
N ALA A 604 -2.71 -37.87 -1.15
CA ALA A 604 -3.43 -37.52 0.06
C ALA A 604 -4.92 -37.93 0.06
N GLY A 605 -5.35 -38.51 1.17
CA GLY A 605 -6.67 -39.08 1.40
C GLY A 605 -6.62 -40.37 2.22
N PRO A 606 -7.74 -40.83 2.78
CA PRO A 606 -7.78 -42.02 3.63
C PRO A 606 -7.39 -43.29 2.84
N PRO A 607 -6.71 -44.27 3.47
CA PRO A 607 -6.51 -44.43 4.91
C PRO A 607 -5.41 -43.53 5.50
N TYR A 608 -5.74 -42.93 6.64
CA TYR A 608 -4.81 -42.16 7.48
C TYR A 608 -4.10 -43.06 8.49
N TYR A 609 -2.87 -42.71 8.87
CA TYR A 609 -2.06 -43.52 9.78
C TYR A 609 -1.66 -42.73 11.03
N PRO A 610 -2.01 -43.17 12.24
CA PRO A 610 -1.69 -42.45 13.49
C PRO A 610 -0.19 -42.23 13.68
N VAL A 611 0.19 -41.17 14.39
CA VAL A 611 1.58 -40.92 14.76
C VAL A 611 2.09 -42.06 15.67
N GLY A 612 3.22 -42.64 15.31
CA GLY A 612 3.87 -43.76 16.01
C GLY A 612 5.18 -44.16 15.32
N VAL A 613 6.00 -45.00 15.96
CA VAL A 613 7.37 -45.28 15.48
C VAL A 613 7.43 -45.94 14.10
N ASN A 614 6.43 -46.76 13.75
CA ASN A 614 6.34 -47.46 12.48
C ASN A 614 6.19 -46.51 11.30
N LEU A 615 5.83 -45.24 11.50
CA LEU A 615 5.89 -44.23 10.43
C LEU A 615 7.33 -43.88 10.03
N ALA A 616 8.36 -44.29 10.78
CA ALA A 616 9.74 -44.26 10.29
C ALA A 616 10.00 -45.30 9.17
N PHE A 617 9.15 -46.32 9.03
CA PHE A 617 9.22 -47.28 7.93
C PHE A 617 8.88 -46.61 6.60
N GLY A 618 9.47 -47.10 5.51
CA GLY A 618 9.12 -46.64 4.16
C GLY A 618 9.53 -45.21 3.80
N ASN A 619 10.27 -44.48 4.67
CA ASN A 619 10.74 -43.10 4.44
C ASN A 619 9.61 -42.06 4.30
N THR A 620 8.62 -42.05 5.21
CA THR A 620 7.48 -41.10 5.19
C THR A 620 7.87 -39.61 5.27
N GLY A 621 9.06 -39.28 5.79
CA GLY A 621 9.45 -37.90 6.08
C GLY A 621 8.94 -37.36 7.42
N LEU A 622 8.21 -38.16 8.21
CA LEU A 622 7.73 -37.75 9.53
C LEU A 622 8.84 -37.82 10.59
N PHE A 623 9.67 -38.87 10.61
CA PHE A 623 10.86 -38.94 11.47
C PHE A 623 12.00 -38.14 10.83
N ARG A 624 12.49 -37.14 11.57
CA ARG A 624 13.46 -36.13 11.11
C ARG A 624 14.62 -35.92 12.06
N GLN A 625 14.42 -36.12 13.36
CA GLN A 625 15.46 -36.02 14.37
C GLN A 625 15.89 -37.45 14.73
N CYS A 626 16.86 -37.97 13.98
CA CYS A 626 17.30 -39.37 13.96
C CYS A 626 18.62 -39.50 13.15
N LEU A 627 19.21 -40.70 13.07
CA LEU A 627 20.31 -40.96 12.13
C LEU A 627 19.81 -41.71 10.89
N ASN A 628 20.22 -41.29 9.70
CA ASN A 628 19.91 -42.01 8.47
C ASN A 628 20.60 -43.38 8.44
N GLY A 629 19.85 -44.45 8.17
CA GLY A 629 20.36 -45.81 8.27
C GLY A 629 19.31 -46.92 8.12
N ALA A 630 19.73 -48.14 8.48
CA ALA A 630 18.84 -49.30 8.56
C ALA A 630 17.92 -49.20 9.79
N THR A 631 16.71 -49.74 9.65
CA THR A 631 15.67 -49.77 10.68
C THR A 631 15.01 -51.14 10.72
N GLY A 632 14.30 -51.49 11.78
CA GLY A 632 13.57 -52.76 11.88
C GLY A 632 14.49 -53.98 11.94
N CYS A 633 15.57 -53.88 12.71
CA CYS A 633 16.52 -54.99 12.93
C CYS A 633 16.18 -55.87 14.14
N GLY A 634 15.20 -55.48 14.95
CA GLY A 634 14.67 -56.27 16.06
C GLY A 634 13.96 -57.56 15.62
N SER A 635 13.84 -58.52 16.54
CA SER A 635 13.25 -59.82 16.25
C SER A 635 11.73 -59.75 16.07
N GLY A 636 11.26 -59.76 14.82
CA GLY A 636 9.85 -59.63 14.45
C GLY A 636 9.53 -58.31 13.73
N SER A 637 10.49 -57.38 13.70
CA SER A 637 10.45 -56.19 12.86
C SER A 637 10.61 -56.52 11.37
N VAL A 638 10.03 -55.70 10.49
CA VAL A 638 10.30 -55.75 9.04
C VAL A 638 11.47 -54.82 8.72
N ALA A 639 12.60 -55.40 8.33
CA ALA A 639 13.81 -54.64 8.01
C ALA A 639 13.57 -53.59 6.92
N GLY A 640 13.95 -52.34 7.21
CA GLY A 640 13.75 -51.18 6.35
C GLY A 640 14.92 -50.19 6.41
N THR A 641 14.70 -48.98 5.90
CA THR A 641 15.64 -47.86 6.04
C THR A 641 14.88 -46.57 6.25
N CYS A 642 15.48 -45.66 7.03
CA CYS A 642 15.05 -44.28 7.12
C CYS A 642 16.20 -43.38 6.63
N ASN A 643 15.91 -42.54 5.64
CA ASN A 643 16.84 -41.63 4.96
C ASN A 643 16.30 -40.18 4.97
N THR A 644 15.25 -39.91 5.77
CA THR A 644 14.60 -38.59 5.90
C THR A 644 15.05 -37.81 7.13
N CYS A 645 15.99 -38.36 7.91
CA CYS A 645 16.54 -37.66 9.06
C CYS A 645 17.36 -36.45 8.62
N GLN A 646 17.02 -35.30 9.17
CA GLN A 646 17.65 -33.99 8.93
C GLN A 646 18.83 -33.76 9.89
N GLY A 647 18.79 -34.35 11.09
CA GLY A 647 19.84 -34.24 12.09
C GLY A 647 19.55 -35.03 13.36
N ILE A 648 20.39 -34.84 14.37
CA ILE A 648 20.29 -35.43 15.71
C ILE A 648 20.31 -34.37 16.82
N THR A 649 20.23 -33.09 16.46
CA THR A 649 20.49 -31.96 17.37
C THR A 649 19.50 -31.94 18.53
N ASP A 650 18.22 -32.13 18.22
CA ASP A 650 17.12 -32.07 19.17
C ASP A 650 17.08 -33.31 20.10
N LEU A 651 17.81 -34.38 19.76
CA LEU A 651 17.97 -35.56 20.61
C LEU A 651 19.04 -35.36 21.70
N MET A 652 19.95 -34.40 21.54
CA MET A 652 21.09 -34.27 22.45
C MET A 652 20.63 -33.80 23.85
N GLY A 653 20.94 -34.60 24.87
CA GLY A 653 20.55 -34.36 26.27
C GLY A 653 19.19 -34.93 26.65
N THR A 654 18.39 -35.46 25.72
CA THR A 654 17.05 -35.96 26.02
C THR A 654 17.05 -37.37 26.61
N GLY A 655 18.04 -38.20 26.27
CA GLY A 655 18.07 -39.65 26.56
C GLY A 655 17.90 -40.50 25.29
N PHE A 656 17.32 -39.94 24.22
CA PHE A 656 17.12 -40.57 22.91
C PHE A 656 18.34 -40.40 22.00
N GLU A 657 19.55 -40.37 22.58
CA GLU A 657 20.80 -40.21 21.85
C GLU A 657 21.91 -41.17 22.31
N THR A 658 21.58 -42.14 23.17
CA THR A 658 22.52 -43.10 23.75
C THR A 658 23.30 -43.86 22.67
N LEU A 659 24.63 -43.80 22.71
CA LEU A 659 25.53 -44.39 21.70
C LEU A 659 25.97 -45.82 22.08
N ASN A 660 25.88 -46.74 21.12
CA ASN A 660 26.14 -48.18 21.26
C ASN A 660 25.48 -48.77 22.51
N PRO A 661 24.15 -48.58 22.70
CA PRO A 661 23.46 -49.07 23.88
C PRO A 661 23.60 -50.59 24.05
N PRO A 662 23.62 -51.09 25.30
CA PRO A 662 23.63 -52.52 25.55
C PRO A 662 22.26 -53.14 25.23
N PRO A 663 22.21 -54.35 24.67
CA PRO A 663 20.99 -55.14 24.61
C PRO A 663 20.37 -55.36 25.99
N GLN A 664 19.08 -55.05 26.12
CA GLN A 664 18.31 -55.15 27.37
C GLN A 664 17.88 -56.60 27.65
N PHE A 665 17.61 -57.37 26.60
CA PHE A 665 17.16 -58.77 26.69
C PHE A 665 17.67 -59.62 25.52
N GLY A 666 17.53 -60.94 25.64
CA GLY A 666 17.98 -61.88 24.61
C GLY A 666 17.14 -61.77 23.33
N GLY A 667 17.71 -61.18 22.28
CA GLY A 667 17.03 -60.93 21.00
C GLY A 667 16.88 -59.44 20.67
N ASP A 668 17.17 -58.56 21.61
CA ASP A 668 17.40 -57.13 21.36
C ASP A 668 18.73 -56.96 20.59
N PRO A 669 18.74 -56.29 19.41
CA PRO A 669 19.97 -55.96 18.69
C PRO A 669 20.79 -54.85 19.34
N GLY A 670 20.21 -54.09 20.28
CA GLY A 670 20.78 -52.88 20.86
C GLY A 670 20.74 -51.68 19.90
N TYR A 671 21.26 -51.84 18.67
CA TYR A 671 21.18 -50.83 17.63
C TYR A 671 21.15 -51.39 16.19
N CYS A 672 20.48 -50.69 15.26
CA CYS A 672 20.53 -51.07 13.84
C CYS A 672 21.77 -50.59 13.08
N GLY A 673 22.58 -51.54 12.60
CA GLY A 673 23.62 -51.32 11.59
C GLY A 673 24.64 -50.25 11.99
N THR A 674 24.82 -49.24 11.13
CA THR A 674 25.70 -48.08 11.39
C THR A 674 24.99 -46.93 12.10
N SER A 675 23.72 -47.06 12.49
CA SER A 675 23.03 -46.03 13.28
C SER A 675 23.70 -45.83 14.64
N ASN A 676 24.13 -46.96 15.25
CA ASN A 676 24.90 -47.05 16.50
C ASN A 676 24.41 -46.17 17.66
N ARG A 677 23.12 -45.84 17.65
CA ARG A 677 22.43 -44.89 18.51
C ARG A 677 20.99 -45.34 18.73
N LEU A 678 20.57 -45.31 19.99
CA LEU A 678 19.18 -45.36 20.40
C LEU A 678 18.45 -44.09 19.98
N GLY A 679 17.19 -44.22 19.62
CA GLY A 679 16.18 -43.17 19.70
C GLY A 679 16.01 -42.33 18.44
N GLY A 680 14.79 -41.82 18.27
CA GLY A 680 14.44 -40.90 17.20
C GLY A 680 13.14 -40.17 17.50
N GLY A 681 12.90 -39.09 16.77
CA GLY A 681 11.66 -38.32 16.89
C GLY A 681 11.33 -37.51 15.62
N THR A 682 10.14 -36.92 15.66
CA THR A 682 9.52 -36.29 14.49
C THR A 682 10.08 -34.91 14.14
N GLY A 683 10.73 -34.26 15.11
CA GLY A 683 10.76 -32.80 15.15
C GLY A 683 9.39 -32.25 15.54
N TRP A 684 9.31 -30.93 15.72
CA TRP A 684 8.03 -30.26 15.95
C TRP A 684 7.13 -30.36 14.72
N LEU A 685 5.92 -30.87 14.92
CA LEU A 685 4.85 -30.92 13.93
C LEU A 685 3.83 -29.83 14.23
N THR A 686 2.88 -29.63 13.31
CA THR A 686 1.69 -28.80 13.51
C THR A 686 0.46 -29.66 13.27
N THR A 687 -0.35 -29.84 14.32
CA THR A 687 -1.62 -30.58 14.29
C THR A 687 -2.78 -29.59 14.30
N ASN A 688 -3.65 -29.66 13.30
CA ASN A 688 -4.76 -28.72 13.11
C ASN A 688 -6.12 -29.42 13.27
N GLY A 689 -7.12 -28.71 13.79
CA GLY A 689 -8.50 -29.18 13.94
C GLY A 689 -9.51 -28.07 13.68
N ASN A 690 -10.59 -28.39 12.97
CA ASN A 690 -11.67 -27.44 12.67
C ASN A 690 -12.73 -27.47 13.77
N VAL A 691 -13.35 -26.32 14.04
CA VAL A 691 -14.30 -26.12 15.16
C VAL A 691 -15.47 -25.25 14.73
N THR A 692 -16.61 -25.43 15.39
CA THR A 692 -17.74 -24.49 15.28
C THR A 692 -17.51 -23.35 16.27
N PRO A 693 -17.59 -22.07 15.87
CA PRO A 693 -17.36 -20.98 16.78
C PRO A 693 -18.35 -20.98 17.96
N GLY A 694 -17.89 -20.56 19.14
CA GLY A 694 -18.68 -20.55 20.38
C GLY A 694 -19.02 -21.93 20.98
N GLU A 695 -18.66 -23.04 20.34
CA GLU A 695 -19.01 -24.38 20.82
C GLU A 695 -18.22 -24.82 22.05
N THR A 696 -18.57 -25.96 22.65
CA THR A 696 -17.73 -26.63 23.66
C THR A 696 -17.16 -27.93 23.10
N ILE A 697 -15.83 -27.98 22.97
CA ILE A 697 -15.07 -29.14 22.49
C ILE A 697 -14.42 -29.91 23.63
N GLU A 698 -14.01 -31.14 23.35
CA GLU A 698 -13.03 -31.87 24.15
C GLU A 698 -11.89 -32.36 23.26
N ILE A 699 -10.65 -31.96 23.57
CA ILE A 699 -9.42 -32.47 22.96
C ILE A 699 -8.74 -33.43 23.94
N ARG A 700 -8.29 -34.58 23.44
CA ARG A 700 -7.62 -35.61 24.24
C ARG A 700 -6.29 -35.98 23.61
N PHE A 701 -5.19 -35.65 24.27
CA PHE A 701 -3.85 -36.06 23.89
C PHE A 701 -3.49 -37.32 24.65
N ALA A 702 -3.15 -38.42 23.97
CA ALA A 702 -2.81 -39.68 24.61
C ALA A 702 -1.62 -40.38 23.95
N THR A 703 -0.81 -41.05 24.78
CA THR A 703 0.27 -41.94 24.37
C THR A 703 0.37 -43.14 25.32
N TRP A 704 0.84 -44.27 24.80
CA TRP A 704 0.94 -45.56 25.47
C TRP A 704 1.95 -46.45 24.75
N ASP A 705 2.53 -47.40 25.48
CA ASP A 705 3.39 -48.45 24.92
C ASP A 705 2.52 -49.59 24.38
N THR A 706 2.92 -50.18 23.24
CA THR A 706 2.09 -51.19 22.56
C THR A 706 2.64 -52.61 22.73
N GLY A 707 1.92 -53.44 23.50
CA GLY A 707 2.17 -54.88 23.58
C GLY A 707 3.18 -55.33 24.63
N ASP A 708 4.07 -54.45 25.09
CA ASP A 708 4.81 -54.56 26.37
C ASP A 708 5.10 -53.16 26.96
N GLN A 709 6.06 -53.04 27.90
CA GLN A 709 6.43 -51.80 28.58
C GLN A 709 7.96 -51.63 28.70
N TRP A 710 8.72 -52.06 27.68
CA TRP A 710 10.20 -52.16 27.71
C TRP A 710 10.95 -51.09 26.91
N TYR A 711 10.25 -50.27 26.15
CA TYR A 711 10.80 -49.15 25.40
C TYR A 711 9.84 -47.98 25.54
N ASP A 712 10.24 -46.98 26.32
CA ASP A 712 9.40 -45.83 26.62
C ASP A 712 9.34 -44.85 25.42
N SER A 713 8.20 -44.18 25.26
CA SER A 713 7.96 -43.08 24.31
C SER A 713 7.52 -41.79 25.00
N LEU A 714 7.55 -40.66 24.28
CA LEU A 714 6.96 -39.40 24.76
C LEU A 714 6.43 -38.50 23.64
N VAL A 715 5.63 -37.52 24.06
CA VAL A 715 5.24 -36.35 23.27
C VAL A 715 5.45 -35.07 24.08
N LEU A 716 6.11 -34.09 23.45
CA LEU A 716 6.07 -32.68 23.88
C LEU A 716 4.87 -32.01 23.22
N LEU A 717 4.16 -31.15 23.94
CA LEU A 717 3.03 -30.35 23.46
C LEU A 717 3.27 -28.87 23.80
N ASP A 718 2.92 -27.97 22.89
CA ASP A 718 3.25 -26.54 22.96
C ASP A 718 2.39 -25.72 21.95
N ASN A 719 2.35 -24.40 22.11
CA ASN A 719 1.88 -23.42 21.12
C ASN A 719 0.48 -23.74 20.54
N TRP A 720 -0.55 -23.67 21.39
CA TRP A 720 -1.94 -23.65 20.93
C TRP A 720 -2.30 -22.29 20.34
N LEU A 721 -2.80 -22.28 19.11
CA LEU A 721 -3.22 -21.05 18.41
C LEU A 721 -4.64 -21.19 17.86
N TRP A 722 -5.47 -20.17 18.07
CA TRP A 722 -6.78 -20.05 17.40
C TRP A 722 -6.63 -19.42 16.01
N SER A 723 -7.64 -19.62 15.14
CA SER A 723 -7.64 -19.07 13.78
C SER A 723 -9.06 -18.71 13.32
N LEU A 724 -9.19 -17.52 12.72
CA LEU A 724 -10.40 -17.06 12.04
C LEU A 724 -10.76 -17.88 10.78
N ASN A 725 -9.85 -18.73 10.31
CA ASN A 725 -9.99 -19.51 9.09
C ASN A 725 -10.19 -21.01 9.40
N ALA A 726 -10.84 -21.74 8.50
CA ALA A 726 -10.79 -23.19 8.54
C ALA A 726 -9.38 -23.69 8.13
N SER A 727 -8.91 -24.74 8.78
CA SER A 727 -7.65 -25.43 8.48
C SER A 727 -7.90 -26.67 7.60
N GLN A 728 -6.83 -27.31 7.14
CA GLN A 728 -6.87 -28.72 6.74
C GLN A 728 -6.57 -29.58 7.98
N PRO A 729 -7.54 -30.36 8.51
CA PRO A 729 -7.32 -31.17 9.70
C PRO A 729 -6.26 -32.24 9.46
N GLY A 730 -5.50 -32.53 10.52
CA GLY A 730 -4.40 -33.48 10.50
C GLY A 730 -3.07 -32.86 10.90
N THR A 731 -1.99 -33.61 10.70
CA THR A 731 -0.64 -33.25 11.16
C THR A 731 0.35 -33.16 10.01
N GLY A 732 1.07 -32.04 9.93
CA GLY A 732 2.18 -31.82 9.01
C GLY A 732 3.40 -31.25 9.72
N GLY A 733 4.50 -31.02 8.97
CA GLY A 733 5.73 -30.40 9.46
C GLY A 733 6.69 -30.11 8.33
#